data_AF-A0A0U3NV74-F1
#
_entry.id   AF-A0A0U3NV74-F1
#
_cell.length_a   1.000
_cell.length_b   1.000
_cell.length_c   1.000
_cell.angle_alpha   90.00
_cell.angle_beta   90.00
_cell.angle_gamma   90.00
#
_symmetry.space_group_name_H-M   'P 1'
#
loop_
_entity.id
_entity.type
_entity.pdbx_description
1 polymer ?
#
loop_
_entity_poly.entity_id
_entity_poly.type
_entity_poly.pdbx_seq_one_letter_code
_entity_poly.pdbx_strand_id
1 'polypeptide(L)'
;MINIPYSFQGTLEQQSYNTIINRTKRFDKWRTIGKDSSGNYDLYLIELGDPSKPVIMLNGSMHGTEYWGTLYSMEFMEQLRDNSFPDKGFRDMLLNHFCIAYVPVLNPWGFDRTPPFIRTTQYRYTSTGAELNSDFHPDRMNEPETCHLVAEMQNYRPFAYLDIHMFSSGYDVAWGNNLILGHGQHATDNVREEWARSWENYTGEAVSRWRPTDNWTNSGLARAHATRISNPYTPETLSYITEILRPTNDTPDSELLSPEQIYNYGFGSLYLYFKTSIDYFQKNAELPSIPSNPSPKSDFHGLVVKGQSNNELGVLENAYNVSIKRTVNEVWTASFSLPLSDPKNEFCRHFNYIDITSPSGRYMGLYRIMPAETRKSASDESITYECEHVLSTLLDDVIEGYHQFTNYNTSYVLQSILDLQETKHWQLGEIEFERYFHYSFENENGLLAPLLSIPQPFNETYEFTFDTTVYPWKLNLVKSSNDVKAEIRWGHDMIDFSEVSDPSEIVNHIIPKGSGEGVNQLTIEDVNNGVRYLENAASISEWGKRKYIWIDKRFDDASTLKENAQSLLKQWKDPKISFDLNTVDLSVLEEENDETYFIQHDQTIEVESPVKPLARPLNGVTRIIVDDKEYEARIISEDIADLFNEHDVSYEINNKLDDIATTQANLERKQQVNEAYSQGATNIMAIPIQDNADANHPLILPFVIDDDVVNVNTLDLWFETKEFRAYSTTTEGGGAIVKSTKGGGGTTESTTSGGSTEATSSSGGGTSKSTANGGGSSQTTSTQSFGELSVESEPPTSPDHDGHRHRVVMDGDYWNHSHSVDVPSHSHSFSVPSHTHSVNIPSHSHNVTIPDHTHEIELPDHSHDVRHEIVTLNEKPSSVQIKVDGNVVSFSNTSGDRIDLSNYIEKNNNGKATRGKHEIEILPNSLARIEANLVLRLFIRSHIGTTI
;
A
#
# COMPACT_ATOMS: atom_id res chain seq x y z
N MET A 1 8.83 56.28 -27.72
CA MET A 1 7.76 56.61 -26.76
C MET A 1 7.01 55.32 -26.54
N ILE A 2 6.85 54.89 -25.30
CA ILE A 2 6.13 53.67 -24.97
C ILE A 2 4.63 53.97 -25.00
N ASN A 3 3.87 53.23 -25.80
CA ASN A 3 2.42 53.27 -25.72
C ASN A 3 1.95 52.32 -24.62
N ILE A 4 1.02 52.74 -23.77
CA ILE A 4 0.33 51.85 -22.83
C ILE A 4 -1.02 51.50 -23.47
N PRO A 5 -1.22 50.24 -23.93
CA PRO A 5 -2.46 49.87 -24.64
C PRO A 5 -3.62 49.51 -23.68
N TYR A 6 -3.36 49.51 -22.37
CA TYR A 6 -4.34 49.17 -21.32
C TYR A 6 -4.89 50.44 -20.68
N SER A 7 -6.13 50.38 -20.18
CA SER A 7 -6.64 51.36 -19.22
C SER A 7 -6.73 50.69 -17.86
N PHE A 8 -5.89 51.10 -16.92
CA PHE A 8 -5.87 50.53 -15.57
C PHE A 8 -7.07 51.05 -14.76
N GLN A 9 -8.06 50.18 -14.58
CA GLN A 9 -9.32 50.48 -13.89
C GLN A 9 -9.29 49.93 -12.46
N GLY A 10 -9.52 50.80 -11.49
CA GLY A 10 -9.57 50.48 -10.06
C GLY A 10 -9.85 51.75 -9.26
N THR A 11 -10.09 51.59 -7.96
CA THR A 11 -10.24 52.70 -7.02
C THR A 11 -9.47 52.38 -5.74
N LEU A 12 -8.97 53.41 -5.07
CA LEU A 12 -8.17 53.25 -3.86
C LEU A 12 -8.99 53.64 -2.63
N GLU A 13 -8.86 52.84 -1.56
CA GLU A 13 -9.38 53.17 -0.23
C GLU A 13 -8.25 53.13 0.80
N GLN A 14 -8.27 54.03 1.80
CA GLN A 14 -7.21 54.05 2.81
C GLN A 14 -7.27 52.79 3.71
N GLN A 15 -6.14 52.09 3.81
CA GLN A 15 -5.97 50.88 4.61
C GLN A 15 -5.09 51.16 5.84
N SER A 16 -5.31 50.44 6.94
CA SER A 16 -4.40 50.46 8.10
C SER A 16 -3.11 49.70 7.81
N TYR A 17 -2.04 49.94 8.58
CA TYR A 17 -0.78 49.25 8.30
C TYR A 17 -0.90 47.73 8.49
N ASN A 18 -1.68 47.28 9.46
CA ASN A 18 -1.99 45.86 9.66
C ASN A 18 -2.68 45.20 8.44
N THR A 19 -3.46 45.95 7.66
CA THR A 19 -4.02 45.45 6.38
C THR A 19 -2.93 45.28 5.33
N ILE A 20 -1.96 46.21 5.24
CA ILE A 20 -0.79 46.06 4.35
C ILE A 20 0.04 44.83 4.76
N ILE A 21 0.31 44.62 6.06
CA ILE A 21 0.97 43.41 6.57
C ILE A 21 0.24 42.13 6.12
N ASN A 22 -1.10 42.13 6.17
CA ASN A 22 -1.91 40.97 5.75
C ASN A 22 -1.97 40.77 4.23
N ARG A 23 -1.57 41.76 3.42
CA ARG A 23 -1.38 41.64 1.96
C ARG A 23 0.03 41.15 1.65
N THR A 24 1.06 41.73 2.28
CA THR A 24 2.46 41.27 2.25
C THR A 24 2.59 39.77 2.55
N LYS A 25 1.88 39.28 3.56
CA LYS A 25 1.96 37.86 3.99
C LYS A 25 1.25 36.85 3.06
N ARG A 26 0.73 37.29 1.91
CA ARG A 26 0.16 36.44 0.84
C ARG A 26 1.12 36.17 -0.30
N PHE A 27 2.28 36.82 -0.32
CA PHE A 27 3.35 36.51 -1.25
C PHE A 27 4.16 35.32 -0.72
N ASP A 28 4.77 34.53 -1.60
CA ASP A 28 5.54 33.35 -1.18
C ASP A 28 6.91 33.73 -0.58
N LYS A 29 7.52 34.79 -1.11
CA LYS A 29 8.78 35.36 -0.62
C LYS A 29 8.54 36.74 -0.01
N TRP A 30 8.54 36.83 1.32
CA TRP A 30 8.59 38.09 2.06
C TRP A 30 9.40 37.91 3.35
N ARG A 31 9.97 39.00 3.85
CA ARG A 31 10.69 39.01 5.12
C ARG A 31 10.63 40.36 5.81
N THR A 32 10.80 40.34 7.13
CA THR A 32 11.05 41.56 7.90
C THR A 32 12.49 42.01 7.68
N ILE A 33 12.69 43.25 7.23
CA ILE A 33 14.03 43.84 7.01
C ILE A 33 14.54 44.61 8.22
N GLY A 34 13.65 44.91 9.18
CA GLY A 34 13.99 45.70 10.36
C GLY A 34 12.79 46.21 11.13
N LYS A 35 13.03 47.20 11.98
CA LYS A 35 12.00 47.89 12.76
C LYS A 35 12.06 49.40 12.55
N ASP A 36 10.92 50.05 12.74
CA ASP A 36 10.82 51.50 12.65
C ASP A 36 11.53 52.21 13.82
N SER A 37 11.74 53.52 13.67
CA SER A 37 12.24 54.44 14.69
C SER A 37 11.56 54.33 16.05
N SER A 38 10.29 53.90 16.13
CA SER A 38 9.58 53.70 17.40
C SER A 38 9.76 52.30 18.01
N GLY A 39 10.30 51.35 17.25
CA GLY A 39 10.44 49.93 17.61
C GLY A 39 9.14 49.12 17.59
N ASN A 40 7.99 49.74 17.30
CA ASN A 40 6.67 49.10 17.40
C ASN A 40 6.24 48.41 16.10
N TYR A 41 6.75 48.86 14.95
CA TYR A 41 6.38 48.38 13.62
C TYR A 41 7.56 47.67 12.97
N ASP A 42 7.29 46.53 12.36
CA ASP A 42 8.26 45.82 11.51
C ASP A 42 8.19 46.39 10.09
N LEU A 43 9.35 46.62 9.45
CA LEU A 43 9.41 46.91 8.01
C LEU A 43 9.50 45.60 7.24
N TYR A 44 8.86 45.54 6.08
CA TYR A 44 8.81 44.34 5.24
C TYR A 44 9.36 44.59 3.83
N LEU A 45 9.97 43.56 3.26
CA LEU A 45 10.33 43.46 1.85
C LEU A 45 9.67 42.22 1.25
N ILE A 46 9.20 42.36 0.02
CA ILE A 46 8.59 41.33 -0.83
C ILE A 46 9.55 41.05 -1.98
N GLU A 47 9.69 39.78 -2.35
CA GLU A 47 10.48 39.34 -3.51
C GLU A 47 9.55 38.64 -4.51
N LEU A 48 9.65 39.02 -5.79
CA LEU A 48 8.98 38.33 -6.91
C LEU A 48 10.04 37.95 -7.96
N GLY A 49 9.82 36.83 -8.65
CA GLY A 49 10.81 36.24 -9.55
C GLY A 49 11.90 35.45 -8.81
N ASP A 50 13.02 35.22 -9.47
CA ASP A 50 14.18 34.52 -8.93
C ASP A 50 15.29 35.51 -8.48
N PRO A 51 15.73 35.50 -7.20
CA PRO A 51 16.79 36.37 -6.71
C PRO A 51 18.19 36.12 -7.29
N SER A 52 18.42 35.08 -8.12
CA SER A 52 19.64 35.00 -8.93
C SER A 52 19.67 36.03 -10.08
N LYS A 53 18.49 36.46 -10.54
CA LYS A 53 18.32 37.31 -11.73
C LYS A 53 18.49 38.81 -11.39
N PRO A 54 18.78 39.66 -12.38
CA PRO A 54 19.02 41.09 -12.17
C PRO A 54 17.88 41.80 -11.45
N VAL A 55 18.22 42.62 -10.45
CA VAL A 55 17.23 43.16 -9.51
C VAL A 55 16.71 44.55 -9.92
N ILE A 56 15.39 44.67 -9.99
CA ILE A 56 14.63 45.92 -10.06
C ILE A 56 14.04 46.16 -8.67
N MET A 57 14.37 47.29 -8.05
CA MET A 57 13.95 47.60 -6.67
C MET A 57 12.99 48.80 -6.62
N LEU A 58 12.04 48.82 -5.68
CA LEU A 58 11.19 49.99 -5.46
C LEU A 58 10.63 50.13 -4.04
N ASN A 59 10.41 51.38 -3.65
CA ASN A 59 9.81 51.80 -2.39
C ASN A 59 8.39 52.34 -2.64
N GLY A 60 7.37 51.74 -2.01
CA GLY A 60 5.95 52.06 -2.22
C GLY A 60 5.49 53.38 -1.59
N SER A 61 6.06 53.77 -0.45
CA SER A 61 5.96 55.15 0.06
C SER A 61 7.05 55.44 1.11
N MET A 62 7.75 56.57 0.95
CA MET A 62 8.68 57.04 1.98
C MET A 62 7.97 57.67 3.19
N HIS A 63 6.81 58.31 3.00
CA HIS A 63 6.14 59.07 4.06
C HIS A 63 4.71 58.58 4.33
N GLY A 64 4.32 58.58 5.62
CA GLY A 64 2.99 58.15 6.03
C GLY A 64 1.83 58.91 5.37
N THR A 65 2.04 60.19 5.07
CA THR A 65 1.08 61.05 4.37
C THR A 65 0.83 60.69 2.90
N GLU A 66 1.61 59.76 2.34
CA GLU A 66 1.69 59.45 0.90
C GLU A 66 1.17 58.03 0.61
N TYR A 67 0.35 57.48 1.51
CA TYR A 67 -0.11 56.09 1.54
C TYR A 67 -0.73 55.57 0.23
N TRP A 68 -1.30 56.43 -0.63
CA TRP A 68 -1.84 55.97 -1.92
C TRP A 68 -0.76 55.34 -2.82
N GLY A 69 0.50 55.78 -2.72
CA GLY A 69 1.65 55.16 -3.37
C GLY A 69 1.75 53.68 -3.07
N THR A 70 1.74 53.32 -1.78
CA THR A 70 1.71 51.92 -1.31
C THR A 70 0.47 51.18 -1.79
N LEU A 71 -0.70 51.82 -1.84
CA LEU A 71 -1.94 51.13 -2.19
C LEU A 71 -1.92 50.67 -3.65
N TYR A 72 -1.61 51.55 -4.61
CA TYR A 72 -1.54 51.15 -6.02
C TYR A 72 -0.32 50.27 -6.33
N SER A 73 0.84 50.51 -5.70
CA SER A 73 2.02 49.64 -5.91
C SER A 73 1.86 48.26 -5.29
N MET A 74 1.16 48.12 -4.16
CA MET A 74 0.79 46.80 -3.62
C MET A 74 -0.19 46.08 -4.55
N GLU A 75 -1.21 46.75 -5.10
CA GLU A 75 -2.12 46.10 -6.06
C GLU A 75 -1.40 45.68 -7.36
N PHE A 76 -0.44 46.47 -7.83
CA PHE A 76 0.40 46.09 -8.96
C PHE A 76 1.16 44.79 -8.68
N MET A 77 1.82 44.67 -7.51
CA MET A 77 2.50 43.42 -7.13
C MET A 77 1.55 42.25 -6.89
N GLU A 78 0.36 42.49 -6.36
CA GLU A 78 -0.66 41.44 -6.21
C GLU A 78 -1.16 40.95 -7.57
N GLN A 79 -1.32 41.82 -8.56
CA GLN A 79 -1.65 41.43 -9.94
C GLN A 79 -0.51 40.64 -10.63
N LEU A 80 0.75 40.98 -10.36
CA LEU A 80 1.90 40.18 -10.79
C LEU A 80 1.92 38.80 -10.12
N ARG A 81 1.70 38.72 -8.80
CA ARG A 81 1.60 37.43 -8.07
C ARG A 81 0.47 36.56 -8.61
N ASP A 82 -0.75 37.08 -8.61
CA ASP A 82 -1.99 36.33 -8.88
C ASP A 82 -2.25 36.05 -10.38
N ASN A 83 -1.27 36.33 -11.26
CA ASN A 83 -1.38 36.23 -12.72
C ASN A 83 -2.66 36.90 -13.29
N SER A 84 -2.99 38.07 -12.73
CA SER A 84 -4.18 38.86 -13.07
C SER A 84 -3.84 40.23 -13.68
N PHE A 85 -2.55 40.57 -13.82
CA PHE A 85 -2.11 41.75 -14.55
C PHE A 85 -2.58 41.68 -16.02
N PRO A 86 -3.08 42.79 -16.63
CA PRO A 86 -3.64 42.75 -17.98
C PRO A 86 -2.66 42.31 -19.08
N ASP A 87 -1.38 42.61 -18.90
CA ASP A 87 -0.31 42.24 -19.82
C ASP A 87 0.46 41.01 -19.31
N LYS A 88 -0.02 39.82 -19.68
CA LYS A 88 0.64 38.56 -19.30
C LYS A 88 2.06 38.47 -19.88
N GLY A 89 2.26 38.85 -21.14
CA GLY A 89 3.59 38.81 -21.77
C GLY A 89 4.61 39.68 -21.04
N PHE A 90 4.24 40.91 -20.67
CA PHE A 90 5.06 41.76 -19.81
C PHE A 90 5.27 41.16 -18.42
N ARG A 91 4.23 40.61 -17.77
CA ARG A 91 4.32 39.97 -16.45
C ARG A 91 5.32 38.82 -16.47
N ASP A 92 5.18 37.90 -17.41
CA ASP A 92 5.93 36.66 -17.46
C ASP A 92 7.40 36.96 -17.83
N MET A 93 7.64 37.85 -18.79
CA MET A 93 8.98 38.36 -19.10
C MET A 93 9.62 39.09 -17.89
N LEU A 94 8.85 39.88 -17.14
CA LEU A 94 9.35 40.57 -15.94
C LEU A 94 9.72 39.59 -14.82
N LEU A 95 8.95 38.50 -14.62
CA LEU A 95 9.17 37.56 -13.51
C LEU A 95 10.15 36.43 -13.86
N ASN A 96 10.31 36.08 -15.13
CA ASN A 96 11.24 35.04 -15.59
C ASN A 96 12.69 35.57 -15.69
N HIS A 97 12.87 36.84 -16.09
CA HIS A 97 14.20 37.41 -16.34
C HIS A 97 14.71 38.37 -15.26
N PHE A 98 13.88 38.78 -14.29
CA PHE A 98 14.27 39.75 -13.26
C PHE A 98 13.76 39.37 -11.86
N CYS A 99 14.48 39.85 -10.84
CA CYS A 99 14.00 39.86 -9.46
C CYS A 99 13.36 41.23 -9.17
N ILE A 100 12.18 41.25 -8.55
CA ILE A 100 11.58 42.48 -8.02
C ILE A 100 11.74 42.51 -6.50
N ALA A 101 12.48 43.49 -5.99
CA ALA A 101 12.63 43.76 -4.56
C ALA A 101 11.76 44.96 -4.14
N TYR A 102 10.64 44.71 -3.46
CA TYR A 102 9.64 45.73 -3.14
C TYR A 102 9.51 45.97 -1.63
N VAL A 103 9.69 47.23 -1.19
CA VAL A 103 9.43 47.67 0.18
C VAL A 103 8.11 48.47 0.20
N PRO A 104 7.00 47.96 0.75
CA PRO A 104 5.68 48.59 0.58
C PRO A 104 5.51 49.94 1.29
N VAL A 105 6.10 50.08 2.48
CA VAL A 105 6.01 51.28 3.33
C VAL A 105 7.32 51.43 4.09
N LEU A 106 7.98 52.57 3.94
CA LEU A 106 9.22 52.87 4.67
C LEU A 106 8.95 53.48 6.06
N ASN A 107 7.93 54.35 6.19
CA ASN A 107 7.52 54.97 7.45
C ASN A 107 6.17 54.40 7.95
N PRO A 108 6.14 53.18 8.53
CA PRO A 108 4.90 52.55 8.99
C PRO A 108 4.26 53.28 10.17
N TRP A 109 5.06 53.94 11.01
CA TRP A 109 4.55 54.74 12.14
C TRP A 109 3.69 55.91 11.67
N GLY A 110 4.13 56.64 10.64
CA GLY A 110 3.38 57.72 10.03
C GLY A 110 2.18 57.21 9.22
N PHE A 111 2.34 56.10 8.50
CA PHE A 111 1.29 55.48 7.69
C PHE A 111 0.07 55.11 8.55
N ASP A 112 0.30 54.39 9.65
CA ASP A 112 -0.74 53.91 10.57
C ASP A 112 -1.41 55.03 11.41
N ARG A 113 -0.86 56.26 11.38
CA ARG A 113 -1.38 57.45 12.10
C ARG A 113 -1.96 58.53 11.20
N THR A 114 -1.75 58.43 9.88
CA THR A 114 -2.25 59.41 8.91
C THR A 114 -3.76 59.30 8.78
N PRO A 115 -4.55 60.36 9.04
CA PRO A 115 -5.97 60.38 8.69
C PRO A 115 -6.16 60.74 7.20
N PRO A 116 -7.34 60.42 6.62
CA PRO A 116 -7.63 60.72 5.22
C PRO A 116 -7.41 62.19 4.87
N PHE A 117 -6.86 62.43 3.67
CA PHE A 117 -6.72 63.75 3.06
C PHE A 117 -5.95 64.79 3.92
N ILE A 118 -5.02 64.36 4.79
CA ILE A 118 -4.29 65.30 5.65
C ILE A 118 -3.31 66.19 4.87
N ARG A 119 -3.41 67.51 5.07
CA ARG A 119 -2.45 68.50 4.52
C ARG A 119 -1.19 68.66 5.36
N THR A 120 -1.28 68.50 6.67
CA THR A 120 -0.18 68.78 7.58
C THR A 120 0.94 67.74 7.43
N THR A 121 2.18 68.16 7.67
CA THR A 121 3.35 67.26 7.67
C THR A 121 3.47 66.41 8.94
N GLN A 122 2.47 66.42 9.83
CA GLN A 122 2.53 65.81 11.17
C GLN A 122 2.88 64.32 11.17
N TYR A 123 2.46 63.58 10.13
CA TYR A 123 2.72 62.15 9.96
C TYR A 123 3.59 61.85 8.71
N ARG A 124 4.25 62.89 8.17
CA ARG A 124 5.26 62.76 7.10
C ARG A 124 6.58 62.27 7.68
N TYR A 125 6.95 62.83 8.83
CA TYR A 125 8.15 62.51 9.59
C TYR A 125 8.05 61.15 10.29
N THR A 126 9.19 60.59 10.67
CA THR A 126 9.28 59.38 11.52
C THR A 126 8.85 59.68 12.96
N SER A 127 8.88 58.65 13.83
CA SER A 127 8.51 58.82 15.25
C SER A 127 9.47 59.69 16.07
N THR A 128 10.73 59.85 15.62
CA THR A 128 11.71 60.79 16.18
C THR A 128 11.51 62.23 15.69
N GLY A 129 10.72 62.41 14.62
CA GLY A 129 10.55 63.69 13.92
C GLY A 129 11.51 63.90 12.74
N ALA A 130 12.19 62.86 12.25
CA ALA A 130 13.11 62.97 11.11
C ALA A 130 12.39 62.94 9.74
N GLU A 131 12.99 63.61 8.76
CA GLU A 131 12.56 63.60 7.34
C GLU A 131 13.42 62.57 6.58
N LEU A 132 12.87 61.40 6.30
CA LEU A 132 13.58 60.33 5.59
C LEU A 132 14.14 60.78 4.23
N ASN A 133 13.43 61.69 3.53
CA ASN A 133 13.85 62.32 2.28
C ASN A 133 15.07 63.28 2.42
N SER A 134 15.81 63.19 3.52
CA SER A 134 17.09 63.88 3.72
C SER A 134 18.12 63.06 4.53
N ASP A 135 17.77 61.85 4.99
CA ASP A 135 18.63 61.00 5.84
C ASP A 135 19.53 60.04 5.04
N PHE A 136 19.32 59.86 3.73
CA PHE A 136 20.17 58.96 2.90
C PHE A 136 21.58 59.54 2.60
N HIS A 137 22.06 60.51 3.38
CA HIS A 137 23.36 61.13 3.20
C HIS A 137 24.48 60.20 3.75
N PRO A 138 25.55 59.88 3.00
CA PRO A 138 26.54 58.89 3.42
C PRO A 138 27.15 59.14 4.80
N ASP A 139 27.50 60.40 5.11
CA ASP A 139 28.09 60.78 6.39
C ASP A 139 27.08 60.92 7.56
N ARG A 140 25.76 60.84 7.29
CA ARG A 140 24.69 61.28 8.22
C ARG A 140 23.36 60.53 8.02
N MET A 141 23.41 59.21 7.98
CA MET A 141 22.23 58.34 8.03
C MET A 141 21.99 57.90 9.49
N ASN A 142 20.79 58.13 10.02
CA ASN A 142 20.50 58.01 11.46
C ASN A 142 19.22 57.23 11.78
N GLU A 143 18.23 57.25 10.89
CA GLU A 143 16.94 56.59 11.16
C GLU A 143 17.01 55.10 10.78
N PRO A 144 16.45 54.19 11.61
CA PRO A 144 16.41 52.76 11.32
C PRO A 144 15.79 52.46 9.95
N GLU A 145 14.68 53.13 9.62
CA GLU A 145 13.98 53.06 8.34
C GLU A 145 14.95 53.24 7.15
N THR A 146 15.76 54.31 7.16
CA THR A 146 16.79 54.59 6.15
C THR A 146 17.85 53.51 6.11
N CYS A 147 18.34 53.10 7.30
CA CYS A 147 19.39 52.10 7.44
C CYS A 147 18.98 50.74 6.86
N HIS A 148 17.72 50.34 7.08
CA HIS A 148 17.15 49.10 6.57
C HIS A 148 17.02 49.15 5.04
N LEU A 149 16.47 50.22 4.45
CA LEU A 149 16.38 50.32 2.99
C LEU A 149 17.76 50.38 2.31
N VAL A 150 18.72 51.10 2.89
CA VAL A 150 20.10 51.16 2.34
C VAL A 150 20.81 49.81 2.45
N ALA A 151 20.62 49.05 3.53
CA ALA A 151 21.15 47.69 3.64
C ALA A 151 20.61 46.78 2.53
N GLU A 152 19.32 46.89 2.19
CA GLU A 152 18.73 46.11 1.09
C GLU A 152 19.22 46.59 -0.29
N MET A 153 19.36 47.90 -0.52
CA MET A 153 19.99 48.40 -1.75
C MET A 153 21.43 47.88 -1.93
N GLN A 154 22.19 47.76 -0.84
CA GLN A 154 23.56 47.22 -0.85
C GLN A 154 23.60 45.69 -1.03
N ASN A 155 22.59 44.98 -0.54
CA ASN A 155 22.44 43.53 -0.68
C ASN A 155 22.06 43.14 -2.12
N TYR A 156 20.98 43.71 -2.64
CA TYR A 156 20.47 43.41 -3.99
C TYR A 156 21.24 44.07 -5.13
N ARG A 157 21.98 45.16 -4.85
CA ARG A 157 22.71 45.99 -5.83
C ARG A 157 21.90 46.22 -7.13
N PRO A 158 20.67 46.75 -7.02
CA PRO A 158 19.73 46.75 -8.14
C PRO A 158 20.21 47.66 -9.27
N PHE A 159 19.94 47.26 -10.52
CA PHE A 159 20.25 48.10 -11.69
C PHE A 159 19.19 49.18 -11.95
N ALA A 160 18.00 49.04 -11.34
CA ALA A 160 16.94 50.02 -11.37
C ALA A 160 16.33 50.22 -9.97
N TYR A 161 16.09 51.47 -9.58
CA TYR A 161 15.46 51.86 -8.32
C TYR A 161 14.39 52.94 -8.54
N LEU A 162 13.20 52.75 -7.96
CA LEU A 162 12.14 53.76 -7.92
C LEU A 162 11.74 54.12 -6.48
N ASP A 163 11.74 55.43 -6.20
CA ASP A 163 11.14 56.04 -5.01
C ASP A 163 9.73 56.58 -5.35
N ILE A 164 8.71 56.16 -4.61
CA ILE A 164 7.32 56.61 -4.83
C ILE A 164 6.90 57.63 -3.77
N HIS A 165 6.45 58.78 -4.25
CA HIS A 165 6.09 59.97 -3.47
C HIS A 165 4.76 60.57 -3.87
N MET A 166 4.24 61.47 -3.04
CA MET A 166 3.06 62.28 -3.39
C MET A 166 3.08 63.67 -2.72
N PHE A 167 2.78 64.70 -3.51
CA PHE A 167 2.73 66.10 -3.03
C PHE A 167 1.29 66.59 -2.88
N SER A 168 1.07 67.59 -2.01
CA SER A 168 -0.22 68.29 -1.87
C SER A 168 -0.29 69.53 -2.76
N SER A 169 -1.49 70.00 -3.07
CA SER A 169 -1.75 71.25 -3.81
C SER A 169 -0.98 72.45 -3.25
N GLY A 170 -0.44 73.28 -4.14
CA GLY A 170 0.45 74.40 -3.79
C GLY A 170 1.93 74.01 -3.59
N TYR A 171 2.42 72.95 -4.23
CA TYR A 171 3.84 72.59 -4.24
C TYR A 171 4.56 73.27 -5.41
N ASP A 172 5.27 74.38 -5.16
CA ASP A 172 5.82 75.26 -6.20
C ASP A 172 6.69 74.55 -7.25
N VAL A 173 7.44 73.51 -6.85
CA VAL A 173 8.34 72.72 -7.71
C VAL A 173 7.61 71.67 -8.58
N ALA A 174 6.29 71.52 -8.42
CA ALA A 174 5.41 70.85 -9.37
C ALA A 174 5.06 71.75 -10.57
N TRP A 175 5.33 73.07 -10.50
CA TRP A 175 5.07 74.06 -11.56
C TRP A 175 3.62 74.12 -12.07
N GLY A 176 2.64 73.72 -11.25
CA GLY A 176 1.22 73.68 -11.61
C GLY A 176 0.79 72.41 -12.35
N ASN A 177 1.66 71.40 -12.44
CA ASN A 177 1.36 70.10 -13.04
C ASN A 177 1.00 69.06 -11.98
N ASN A 178 0.16 68.08 -12.34
CA ASN A 178 -0.31 67.02 -11.44
C ASN A 178 0.70 65.87 -11.23
N LEU A 179 1.72 65.77 -12.10
CA LEU A 179 2.70 64.69 -12.14
C LEU A 179 4.14 65.21 -12.12
N ILE A 180 5.04 64.50 -11.42
CA ILE A 180 6.48 64.79 -11.36
C ILE A 180 7.27 63.51 -11.67
N LEU A 181 8.27 63.60 -12.56
CA LEU A 181 9.26 62.55 -12.78
C LEU A 181 10.68 63.10 -12.68
N GLY A 182 11.41 62.65 -11.67
CA GLY A 182 12.82 62.96 -11.45
C GLY A 182 13.72 61.74 -11.57
N HIS A 183 15.01 61.96 -11.79
CA HIS A 183 16.02 60.90 -11.92
C HIS A 183 17.30 61.19 -11.11
N GLY A 184 18.24 60.25 -11.13
CA GLY A 184 19.46 60.26 -10.34
C GLY A 184 20.72 60.81 -11.03
N GLN A 185 20.89 60.70 -12.35
CA GLN A 185 22.11 61.13 -13.03
C GLN A 185 21.92 61.39 -14.53
N HIS A 186 22.62 62.38 -15.09
CA HIS A 186 22.47 62.81 -16.49
C HIS A 186 22.70 61.73 -17.56
N ALA A 187 23.36 60.61 -17.23
CA ALA A 187 23.49 59.47 -18.14
C ALA A 187 22.13 58.84 -18.50
N THR A 188 21.10 59.05 -17.69
CA THR A 188 19.75 58.44 -17.81
C THR A 188 18.64 59.47 -18.10
N ASP A 189 19.01 60.72 -18.41
CA ASP A 189 18.10 61.82 -18.81
C ASP A 189 17.25 61.45 -20.06
N ASN A 190 17.79 60.59 -20.95
CA ASN A 190 17.08 60.10 -22.14
C ASN A 190 15.93 59.13 -21.80
N VAL A 191 16.17 58.16 -20.90
CA VAL A 191 15.14 57.24 -20.37
C VAL A 191 14.10 58.02 -19.57
N ARG A 192 14.54 59.05 -18.83
CA ARG A 192 13.65 59.98 -18.12
C ARG A 192 12.74 60.77 -19.07
N GLU A 193 13.27 61.21 -20.22
CA GLU A 193 12.50 61.87 -21.29
C GLU A 193 11.50 60.92 -21.97
N GLU A 194 11.90 59.67 -22.23
CA GLU A 194 11.05 58.60 -22.77
C GLU A 194 9.84 58.35 -21.87
N TRP A 195 10.07 58.04 -20.59
CA TRP A 195 9.04 57.79 -19.59
C TRP A 195 8.11 58.99 -19.45
N ALA A 196 8.63 60.20 -19.24
CA ALA A 196 7.79 61.39 -19.07
C ALA A 196 6.83 61.61 -20.25
N ARG A 197 7.33 61.56 -21.50
CA ARG A 197 6.47 61.75 -22.69
C ARG A 197 5.43 60.63 -22.85
N SER A 198 5.77 59.42 -22.43
CA SER A 198 4.87 58.26 -22.46
C SER A 198 3.77 58.39 -21.40
N TRP A 199 4.11 58.89 -20.21
CA TRP A 199 3.17 59.15 -19.11
C TRP A 199 2.27 60.36 -19.41
N GLU A 200 2.79 61.42 -20.03
CA GLU A 200 2.01 62.55 -20.56
C GLU A 200 0.99 62.09 -21.61
N ASN A 201 1.43 61.29 -22.58
CA ASN A 201 0.56 60.73 -23.62
C ASN A 201 -0.52 59.79 -23.05
N TYR A 202 -0.21 59.07 -21.98
CA TYR A 202 -1.14 58.14 -21.33
C TYR A 202 -2.20 58.84 -20.47
N THR A 203 -1.78 59.83 -19.67
CA THR A 203 -2.63 60.45 -18.65
C THR A 203 -3.39 61.68 -19.15
N GLY A 204 -2.87 62.35 -20.19
CA GLY A 204 -3.30 63.68 -20.63
C GLY A 204 -2.75 64.83 -19.76
N GLU A 205 -2.05 64.51 -18.67
CA GLU A 205 -1.44 65.45 -17.74
C GLU A 205 -0.02 65.83 -18.19
N ALA A 206 0.42 67.04 -17.90
CA ALA A 206 1.82 67.43 -18.11
C ALA A 206 2.71 66.86 -16.98
N VAL A 207 3.95 66.47 -17.29
CA VAL A 207 4.90 65.93 -16.30
C VAL A 207 6.01 66.94 -16.02
N SER A 208 6.10 67.39 -14.77
CA SER A 208 7.20 68.22 -14.28
C SER A 208 8.50 67.42 -14.21
N ARG A 209 9.52 67.92 -14.89
CA ARG A 209 10.77 67.19 -15.19
C ARG A 209 11.87 67.62 -14.23
N TRP A 210 12.16 66.79 -13.23
CA TRP A 210 13.24 67.08 -12.29
C TRP A 210 14.59 66.52 -12.78
N ARG A 211 15.58 67.41 -12.84
CA ARG A 211 16.98 67.09 -13.16
C ARG A 211 17.84 67.08 -11.90
N PRO A 212 18.93 66.29 -11.86
CA PRO A 212 19.95 66.44 -10.83
C PRO A 212 20.62 67.83 -10.93
N THR A 213 21.32 68.22 -9.86
CA THR A 213 22.03 69.51 -9.74
C THR A 213 23.53 69.29 -9.58
N ASP A 214 24.36 70.31 -9.77
CA ASP A 214 25.83 70.16 -9.80
C ASP A 214 26.46 69.58 -8.50
N ASN A 215 25.72 69.59 -7.37
CA ASN A 215 26.13 69.01 -6.08
C ASN A 215 25.33 67.74 -5.70
N TRP A 216 24.66 67.10 -6.66
CA TRP A 216 23.69 66.01 -6.45
C TRP A 216 24.23 64.82 -5.65
N THR A 217 25.51 64.47 -5.85
CA THR A 217 26.19 63.33 -5.22
C THR A 217 26.19 63.40 -3.68
N ASN A 218 26.06 64.59 -3.10
CA ASN A 218 25.99 64.82 -1.65
C ASN A 218 24.55 65.11 -1.16
N SER A 219 23.52 64.71 -1.92
CA SER A 219 22.13 64.80 -1.44
C SER A 219 21.74 63.59 -0.59
N GLY A 220 20.79 63.82 0.34
CA GLY A 220 20.23 62.82 1.25
C GLY A 220 18.95 62.15 0.74
N LEU A 221 18.76 62.11 -0.58
CA LEU A 221 17.60 61.49 -1.25
C LEU A 221 17.86 60.01 -1.51
N ALA A 222 16.85 59.13 -1.34
CA ALA A 222 17.01 57.69 -1.59
C ALA A 222 17.47 57.39 -3.02
N ARG A 223 16.86 58.05 -4.01
CA ARG A 223 17.30 57.97 -5.42
C ARG A 223 18.76 58.39 -5.63
N ALA A 224 19.27 59.39 -4.92
CA ALA A 224 20.67 59.80 -5.03
C ALA A 224 21.63 58.88 -4.25
N HIS A 225 21.09 57.99 -3.39
CA HIS A 225 21.85 56.91 -2.79
C HIS A 225 22.00 55.72 -3.73
N ALA A 226 20.93 55.32 -4.42
CA ALA A 226 20.97 54.21 -5.36
C ALA A 226 21.97 54.43 -6.52
N THR A 227 22.19 55.67 -6.99
CA THR A 227 23.23 55.95 -8.01
C THR A 227 24.66 55.79 -7.50
N ARG A 228 24.89 55.82 -6.18
CA ARG A 228 26.21 55.61 -5.56
C ARG A 228 26.49 54.12 -5.32
N ILE A 229 25.51 53.25 -5.51
CA ILE A 229 25.64 51.80 -5.42
C ILE A 229 25.86 51.26 -6.84
N SER A 230 27.09 50.83 -7.11
CA SER A 230 27.40 50.07 -8.34
C SER A 230 26.57 48.78 -8.35
N ASN A 231 25.77 48.62 -9.39
CA ASN A 231 25.21 47.33 -9.78
C ASN A 231 26.22 46.61 -10.71
N PRO A 232 26.13 45.26 -10.87
CA PRO A 232 27.02 44.49 -11.75
C PRO A 232 26.51 44.34 -13.20
N TYR A 233 25.33 44.88 -13.52
CA TYR A 233 24.58 44.54 -14.74
C TYR A 233 24.61 45.64 -15.82
N THR A 234 24.60 46.90 -15.41
CA THR A 234 24.53 48.07 -16.30
C THR A 234 25.60 49.10 -15.92
N PRO A 235 26.04 49.98 -16.85
CA PRO A 235 27.05 51.01 -16.56
C PRO A 235 26.61 52.02 -15.48
N GLU A 236 25.30 52.23 -15.35
CA GLU A 236 24.68 53.23 -14.50
C GLU A 236 23.38 52.67 -13.90
N THR A 237 23.11 52.94 -12.61
CA THR A 237 21.88 52.49 -11.94
C THR A 237 20.73 53.43 -12.29
N LEU A 238 19.65 52.91 -12.90
CA LEU A 238 18.42 53.63 -13.25
C LEU A 238 17.65 54.07 -12.00
N SER A 239 18.01 55.22 -11.44
CA SER A 239 17.40 55.70 -10.21
C SER A 239 16.40 56.83 -10.45
N TYR A 240 15.16 56.66 -9.98
CA TYR A 240 14.02 57.54 -10.25
C TYR A 240 13.22 57.92 -9.01
N ILE A 241 12.47 59.03 -9.11
CA ILE A 241 11.36 59.38 -8.23
C ILE A 241 10.13 59.69 -9.09
N THR A 242 8.97 59.22 -8.67
CA THR A 242 7.67 59.63 -9.21
C THR A 242 6.87 60.30 -8.11
N GLU A 243 6.35 61.51 -8.35
CA GLU A 243 5.38 62.13 -7.46
C GLU A 243 4.05 62.38 -8.19
N ILE A 244 2.94 62.08 -7.53
CA ILE A 244 1.57 62.34 -8.00
C ILE A 244 0.88 63.28 -7.01
N LEU A 245 0.10 64.24 -7.50
CA LEU A 245 -0.74 65.09 -6.65
C LEU A 245 -1.73 64.24 -5.85
N ARG A 246 -1.64 64.30 -4.51
CA ARG A 246 -2.64 63.70 -3.61
C ARG A 246 -3.63 64.77 -3.11
N PRO A 247 -4.94 64.47 -3.07
CA PRO A 247 -5.93 65.36 -2.51
C PRO A 247 -5.72 65.55 -1.00
N THR A 248 -5.92 66.78 -0.53
CA THR A 248 -5.99 67.16 0.89
C THR A 248 -7.31 67.87 1.18
N ASN A 249 -7.66 68.01 2.47
CA ASN A 249 -8.89 68.67 2.95
C ASN A 249 -9.06 70.15 2.52
N ASP A 250 -8.08 70.71 1.80
CA ASP A 250 -8.02 72.08 1.29
C ASP A 250 -7.57 72.15 -0.19
N THR A 251 -7.42 71.01 -0.88
CA THR A 251 -7.18 70.98 -2.33
C THR A 251 -8.39 71.57 -3.06
N PRO A 252 -8.21 72.54 -3.98
CA PRO A 252 -9.32 73.06 -4.77
C PRO A 252 -10.00 71.97 -5.59
N ASP A 253 -11.33 72.01 -5.72
CA ASP A 253 -12.10 71.06 -6.55
C ASP A 253 -11.61 71.02 -8.02
N SER A 254 -11.01 72.11 -8.51
CA SER A 254 -10.41 72.22 -9.85
C SER A 254 -9.02 71.59 -9.99
N GLU A 255 -8.39 71.17 -8.89
CA GLU A 255 -7.07 70.53 -8.82
C GLU A 255 -7.16 69.10 -8.25
N LEU A 256 -8.37 68.59 -8.01
CA LEU A 256 -8.58 67.33 -7.30
C LEU A 256 -8.55 66.12 -8.24
N LEU A 257 -7.47 65.33 -8.19
CA LEU A 257 -7.46 64.00 -8.78
C LEU A 257 -8.35 63.04 -7.97
N SER A 258 -9.19 62.28 -8.66
CA SER A 258 -9.99 61.22 -8.04
C SER A 258 -9.13 60.00 -7.65
N PRO A 259 -9.58 59.14 -6.71
CA PRO A 259 -8.88 57.89 -6.38
C PRO A 259 -8.64 56.99 -7.60
N GLU A 260 -9.57 56.98 -8.57
CA GLU A 260 -9.48 56.24 -9.83
C GLU A 260 -8.43 56.85 -10.77
N GLN A 261 -8.29 58.17 -10.82
CA GLN A 261 -7.19 58.82 -11.56
C GLN A 261 -5.84 58.50 -10.91
N ILE A 262 -5.74 58.57 -9.58
CA ILE A 262 -4.50 58.24 -8.85
C ILE A 262 -4.12 56.76 -9.07
N TYR A 263 -5.10 55.85 -9.03
CA TYR A 263 -4.93 54.45 -9.40
C TYR A 263 -4.32 54.30 -10.80
N ASN A 264 -5.01 54.87 -11.79
CA ASN A 264 -4.67 54.74 -13.19
C ASN A 264 -3.31 55.36 -13.52
N TYR A 265 -3.03 56.56 -13.01
CA TYR A 265 -1.76 57.27 -13.23
C TYR A 265 -0.61 56.56 -12.51
N GLY A 266 -0.84 56.00 -11.31
CA GLY A 266 0.13 55.21 -10.55
C GLY A 266 0.49 53.89 -11.24
N PHE A 267 -0.51 53.12 -11.68
CA PHE A 267 -0.31 51.89 -12.46
C PHE A 267 0.40 52.16 -13.80
N GLY A 268 -0.01 53.21 -14.53
CA GLY A 268 0.67 53.62 -15.76
C GLY A 268 2.13 54.00 -15.52
N SER A 269 2.44 54.63 -14.38
CA SER A 269 3.82 54.96 -14.00
C SER A 269 4.65 53.72 -13.66
N LEU A 270 4.07 52.74 -12.94
CA LEU A 270 4.74 51.47 -12.62
C LEU A 270 5.00 50.62 -13.87
N TYR A 271 4.03 50.54 -14.78
CA TYR A 271 4.22 49.86 -16.07
C TYR A 271 5.38 50.50 -16.86
N LEU A 272 5.44 51.84 -16.92
CA LEU A 272 6.56 52.56 -17.54
C LEU A 272 7.88 52.39 -16.79
N TYR A 273 7.88 52.31 -15.45
CA TYR A 273 9.08 52.05 -14.67
C TYR A 273 9.72 50.72 -15.05
N PHE A 274 8.94 49.64 -14.96
CA PHE A 274 9.41 48.30 -15.31
C PHE A 274 9.79 48.22 -16.78
N LYS A 275 8.94 48.71 -17.71
CA LYS A 275 9.23 48.64 -19.15
C LYS A 275 10.49 49.43 -19.53
N THR A 276 10.68 50.66 -19.01
CA THR A 276 11.92 51.42 -19.27
C THR A 276 13.15 50.82 -18.60
N SER A 277 12.98 50.11 -17.47
CA SER A 277 14.07 49.37 -16.83
C SER A 277 14.53 48.20 -17.70
N ILE A 278 13.58 47.42 -18.22
CA ILE A 278 13.80 46.28 -19.12
C ILE A 278 14.47 46.75 -20.42
N ASP A 279 13.92 47.78 -21.07
CA ASP A 279 14.44 48.35 -22.32
C ASP A 279 15.86 48.94 -22.15
N TYR A 280 16.18 49.47 -20.97
CA TYR A 280 17.51 49.96 -20.63
C TYR A 280 18.48 48.81 -20.33
N PHE A 281 18.05 47.78 -19.60
CA PHE A 281 18.87 46.61 -19.30
C PHE A 281 19.36 45.97 -20.61
N GLN A 282 18.44 45.63 -21.50
CA GLN A 282 18.70 44.97 -22.79
C GLN A 282 19.57 45.80 -23.75
N LYS A 283 19.68 47.11 -23.50
CA LYS A 283 20.49 48.04 -24.28
C LYS A 283 21.92 48.21 -23.75
N ASN A 284 22.18 47.87 -22.48
CA ASN A 284 23.44 48.19 -21.80
C ASN A 284 24.09 47.01 -21.06
N ALA A 285 23.40 45.88 -20.93
CA ALA A 285 23.95 44.58 -20.55
C ALA A 285 24.11 43.73 -21.82
N GLU A 286 25.24 43.03 -21.98
CA GLU A 286 25.45 42.08 -23.08
C GLU A 286 24.75 40.75 -22.78
N LEU A 287 23.46 40.68 -23.12
CA LEU A 287 22.64 39.47 -23.20
C LEU A 287 21.77 39.54 -24.46
N PRO A 288 21.29 38.39 -25.01
CA PRO A 288 20.74 38.34 -26.36
C PRO A 288 19.48 39.20 -26.56
N SER A 289 19.28 39.61 -27.81
CA SER A 289 18.10 40.37 -28.22
C SER A 289 16.82 39.58 -27.97
N ILE A 290 15.82 40.20 -27.34
CA ILE A 290 14.47 39.60 -27.29
C ILE A 290 14.01 39.36 -28.74
N PRO A 291 13.45 38.19 -29.08
CA PRO A 291 12.56 38.11 -30.22
C PRO A 291 11.43 39.11 -30.01
N SER A 292 11.20 39.97 -31.01
CA SER A 292 9.95 40.74 -31.06
C SER A 292 8.78 39.78 -31.12
N ASN A 293 7.72 40.00 -30.33
CA ASN A 293 6.43 39.30 -30.48
C ASN A 293 6.15 39.09 -31.97
N PRO A 294 6.11 37.85 -32.49
CA PRO A 294 5.86 37.64 -33.89
C PRO A 294 4.47 38.17 -34.20
N SER A 295 4.41 39.24 -35.00
CA SER A 295 3.23 39.45 -35.84
C SER A 295 3.04 38.14 -36.60
N PRO A 296 1.85 37.51 -36.58
CA PRO A 296 1.69 36.15 -37.10
C PRO A 296 2.26 36.08 -38.50
N LYS A 297 3.28 35.24 -38.69
CA LYS A 297 3.94 35.05 -39.99
C LYS A 297 2.87 34.49 -40.93
N SER A 298 2.34 35.34 -41.81
CA SER A 298 1.19 35.04 -42.69
C SER A 298 1.36 33.81 -43.59
N ASP A 299 2.59 33.34 -43.68
CA ASP A 299 3.08 32.31 -44.59
C ASP A 299 3.44 31.02 -43.82
N PHE A 300 3.24 30.98 -42.49
CA PHE A 300 3.42 29.76 -41.69
C PHE A 300 2.20 28.85 -41.79
N HIS A 301 2.44 27.60 -42.18
CA HIS A 301 1.39 26.60 -42.44
C HIS A 301 1.61 25.29 -41.67
N GLY A 302 2.40 25.32 -40.60
CA GLY A 302 2.81 24.13 -39.83
C GLY A 302 1.74 23.54 -38.90
N LEU A 303 0.60 24.20 -38.71
CA LEU A 303 -0.55 23.68 -37.95
C LEU A 303 -1.70 23.32 -38.90
N VAL A 304 -2.03 22.04 -39.04
CA VAL A 304 -3.07 21.54 -39.94
C VAL A 304 -4.12 20.74 -39.16
N VAL A 305 -5.32 21.28 -39.04
CA VAL A 305 -6.44 20.61 -38.36
C VAL A 305 -7.07 19.55 -39.27
N LYS A 306 -7.23 18.34 -38.73
CA LYS A 306 -7.73 17.14 -39.40
C LYS A 306 -8.95 16.58 -38.65
N GLY A 307 -9.90 16.00 -39.37
CA GLY A 307 -11.05 15.32 -38.77
C GLY A 307 -10.66 14.00 -38.10
N GLN A 308 -11.55 13.45 -37.27
CA GLN A 308 -11.42 12.11 -36.68
C GLN A 308 -11.16 11.00 -37.73
N SER A 309 -11.63 11.18 -38.96
CA SER A 309 -11.33 10.34 -40.14
C SER A 309 -9.94 10.59 -40.78
N ASN A 310 -9.04 11.29 -40.09
CA ASN A 310 -7.69 11.70 -40.50
C ASN A 310 -7.60 12.45 -41.85
N ASN A 311 -8.71 13.05 -42.31
CA ASN A 311 -8.72 13.94 -43.46
C ASN A 311 -8.44 15.38 -43.03
N GLU A 312 -7.73 16.15 -43.84
CA GLU A 312 -7.52 17.58 -43.61
C GLU A 312 -8.85 18.35 -43.65
N LEU A 313 -8.95 19.36 -42.79
CA LEU A 313 -10.06 20.33 -42.71
C LEU A 313 -9.57 21.76 -43.00
N GLY A 314 -8.36 22.11 -42.56
CA GLY A 314 -7.71 23.37 -42.91
C GLY A 314 -6.35 23.59 -42.22
N VAL A 315 -5.62 24.60 -42.68
CA VAL A 315 -4.43 25.16 -42.02
C VAL A 315 -4.87 26.21 -41.00
N LEU A 316 -4.16 26.37 -39.88
CA LEU A 316 -4.46 27.34 -38.82
C LEU A 316 -3.46 28.53 -38.81
N GLU A 317 -3.40 29.32 -39.89
CA GLU A 317 -2.41 30.41 -40.04
C GLU A 317 -2.51 31.54 -39.00
N ASN A 318 -3.61 31.65 -38.25
CA ASN A 318 -3.76 32.63 -37.15
C ASN A 318 -3.50 32.04 -35.75
N ALA A 319 -2.99 30.81 -35.66
CA ALA A 319 -2.65 30.20 -34.37
C ALA A 319 -1.43 30.88 -33.72
N TYR A 320 -1.47 31.04 -32.40
CA TYR A 320 -0.41 31.66 -31.58
C TYR A 320 -0.33 30.98 -30.21
N ASN A 321 0.73 31.27 -29.45
CA ASN A 321 1.06 30.60 -28.18
C ASN A 321 1.02 29.06 -28.34
N VAL A 322 1.81 28.53 -29.29
CA VAL A 322 1.80 27.10 -29.59
C VAL A 322 2.83 26.41 -28.70
N SER A 323 2.42 25.89 -27.55
CA SER A 323 3.33 25.16 -26.66
C SER A 323 3.35 23.66 -27.00
N ILE A 324 4.48 22.99 -26.77
CA ILE A 324 4.63 21.54 -26.93
C ILE A 324 5.53 21.00 -25.81
N LYS A 325 5.04 19.98 -25.08
CA LYS A 325 5.84 19.21 -24.13
C LYS A 325 5.89 17.74 -24.57
N ARG A 326 7.09 17.19 -24.70
CA ARG A 326 7.30 15.78 -25.05
C ARG A 326 8.17 15.09 -24.02
N THR A 327 7.61 14.13 -23.31
CA THR A 327 8.34 13.20 -22.43
C THR A 327 8.59 11.88 -23.15
N VAL A 328 9.74 11.24 -22.89
CA VAL A 328 10.01 9.86 -23.31
C VAL A 328 8.92 8.92 -22.77
N ASN A 329 8.49 7.93 -23.56
CA ASN A 329 7.55 6.87 -23.17
C ASN A 329 6.16 7.32 -22.61
N GLU A 330 5.80 8.60 -22.63
CA GLU A 330 4.48 9.12 -22.21
C GLU A 330 3.62 9.64 -23.38
N VAL A 331 2.38 10.02 -23.08
CA VAL A 331 1.54 10.82 -23.98
C VAL A 331 2.02 12.27 -23.96
N TRP A 332 2.64 12.73 -25.05
CA TRP A 332 3.03 14.13 -25.21
C TRP A 332 1.81 15.08 -25.21
N THR A 333 2.02 16.33 -24.83
CA THR A 333 0.98 17.37 -24.86
C THR A 333 1.38 18.56 -25.74
N ALA A 334 0.39 19.31 -26.19
CA ALA A 334 0.55 20.58 -26.87
C ALA A 334 -0.64 21.49 -26.54
N SER A 335 -0.48 22.81 -26.70
CA SER A 335 -1.60 23.75 -26.66
C SER A 335 -1.44 24.79 -27.77
N PHE A 336 -2.55 25.38 -28.22
CA PHE A 336 -2.53 26.52 -29.13
C PHE A 336 -3.75 27.42 -28.92
N SER A 337 -3.61 28.71 -29.21
CA SER A 337 -4.70 29.68 -29.18
C SER A 337 -5.09 30.16 -30.58
N LEU A 338 -6.38 30.35 -30.80
CA LEU A 338 -6.94 31.02 -31.99
C LEU A 338 -7.75 32.26 -31.56
N PRO A 339 -7.81 33.32 -32.40
CA PRO A 339 -8.74 34.43 -32.18
C PRO A 339 -10.19 33.94 -32.21
N LEU A 340 -11.05 34.44 -31.31
CA LEU A 340 -12.47 34.06 -31.22
C LEU A 340 -13.28 34.45 -32.48
N SER A 341 -12.75 35.36 -33.28
CA SER A 341 -13.31 35.78 -34.57
C SER A 341 -12.88 34.91 -35.75
N ASP A 342 -11.94 33.98 -35.57
CA ASP A 342 -11.48 33.08 -36.65
C ASP A 342 -12.57 32.06 -37.02
N PRO A 343 -12.94 31.90 -38.30
CA PRO A 343 -13.92 30.89 -38.72
C PRO A 343 -13.46 29.45 -38.44
N LYS A 344 -12.16 29.17 -38.43
CA LYS A 344 -11.56 27.82 -38.33
C LYS A 344 -11.67 27.22 -36.93
N ASN A 345 -12.08 28.01 -35.93
CA ASN A 345 -12.61 27.49 -34.67
C ASN A 345 -13.75 26.45 -34.89
N GLU A 346 -14.46 26.48 -36.04
CA GLU A 346 -15.46 25.46 -36.37
C GLU A 346 -14.88 24.08 -36.70
N PHE A 347 -13.58 24.00 -37.03
CA PHE A 347 -12.85 22.75 -37.29
C PHE A 347 -12.16 22.22 -36.03
N CYS A 348 -11.77 23.10 -35.11
CA CYS A 348 -11.13 22.76 -33.82
C CYS A 348 -12.16 22.22 -32.82
N ARG A 349 -12.67 21.01 -33.09
CA ARG A 349 -13.64 20.28 -32.25
C ARG A 349 -12.91 19.26 -31.39
N HIS A 350 -13.46 18.99 -30.20
CA HIS A 350 -13.00 17.88 -29.35
C HIS A 350 -12.85 16.58 -30.16
N PHE A 351 -11.73 15.89 -29.94
CA PHE A 351 -11.27 14.68 -30.62
C PHE A 351 -10.96 14.79 -32.13
N ASN A 352 -11.11 15.95 -32.78
CA ASN A 352 -10.40 16.19 -34.04
C ASN A 352 -8.89 16.26 -33.78
N TYR A 353 -8.08 16.10 -34.83
CA TYR A 353 -6.63 16.09 -34.71
C TYR A 353 -6.01 17.42 -35.16
N ILE A 354 -4.84 17.76 -34.61
CA ILE A 354 -3.98 18.85 -35.05
C ILE A 354 -2.61 18.26 -35.38
N ASP A 355 -2.22 18.38 -36.64
CA ASP A 355 -0.89 18.00 -37.15
C ASP A 355 0.05 19.19 -36.96
N ILE A 356 1.19 18.97 -36.31
CA ILE A 356 2.11 20.05 -35.92
C ILE A 356 3.51 19.79 -36.48
N THR A 357 3.94 20.70 -37.35
CA THR A 357 5.31 20.86 -37.85
C THR A 357 5.80 22.26 -37.46
N SER A 358 7.03 22.36 -36.98
CA SER A 358 7.60 23.62 -36.49
C SER A 358 8.08 24.56 -37.61
N PRO A 359 8.41 25.83 -37.30
CA PRO A 359 9.00 26.75 -38.27
C PRO A 359 10.31 26.26 -38.92
N SER A 360 11.13 25.46 -38.23
CA SER A 360 12.34 24.84 -38.82
C SER A 360 12.05 23.60 -39.68
N GLY A 361 10.78 23.21 -39.82
CA GLY A 361 10.36 22.00 -40.54
C GLY A 361 10.48 20.70 -39.74
N ARG A 362 10.79 20.77 -38.43
CA ARG A 362 10.83 19.60 -37.54
C ARG A 362 9.40 19.14 -37.26
N TYR A 363 9.10 17.88 -37.59
CA TYR A 363 7.80 17.27 -37.25
C TYR A 363 7.69 17.09 -35.74
N MET A 364 6.62 17.64 -35.14
CA MET A 364 6.42 17.60 -33.70
C MET A 364 5.44 16.52 -33.26
N GLY A 365 4.46 16.20 -34.10
CA GLY A 365 3.56 15.06 -33.91
C GLY A 365 2.15 15.32 -34.43
N LEU A 366 1.27 14.34 -34.19
CA LEU A 366 -0.17 14.45 -34.42
C LEU A 366 -0.87 14.40 -33.07
N TYR A 367 -1.61 15.45 -32.73
CA TYR A 367 -2.28 15.58 -31.44
C TYR A 367 -3.80 15.56 -31.62
N ARG A 368 -4.52 15.25 -30.56
CA ARG A 368 -5.99 15.18 -30.45
C ARG A 368 -6.44 16.36 -29.61
N ILE A 369 -7.41 17.12 -30.10
CA ILE A 369 -7.93 18.32 -29.42
C ILE A 369 -8.78 17.86 -28.22
N MET A 370 -8.37 18.29 -27.02
CA MET A 370 -8.99 18.00 -25.74
C MET A 370 -9.76 19.26 -25.26
N PRO A 371 -9.77 19.72 -23.99
CA PRO A 371 -10.68 20.81 -23.60
C PRO A 371 -10.29 22.15 -24.25
N ALA A 372 -11.31 22.92 -24.63
CA ALA A 372 -11.16 24.27 -25.15
C ALA A 372 -11.61 25.34 -24.14
N GLU A 373 -10.71 26.25 -23.73
CA GLU A 373 -11.07 27.43 -22.94
C GLU A 373 -11.41 28.60 -23.87
N THR A 374 -12.66 29.06 -23.84
CA THR A 374 -13.09 30.26 -24.58
C THR A 374 -13.02 31.49 -23.69
N ARG A 375 -12.10 32.42 -23.98
CA ARG A 375 -11.92 33.67 -23.23
C ARG A 375 -12.47 34.85 -24.04
N LYS A 376 -13.44 35.58 -23.48
CA LYS A 376 -13.98 36.81 -24.07
C LYS A 376 -14.00 37.94 -23.06
N SER A 377 -13.14 38.93 -23.28
CA SER A 377 -12.88 40.05 -22.38
C SER A 377 -12.50 41.30 -23.19
N ALA A 378 -12.31 42.45 -22.51
CA ALA A 378 -11.95 43.70 -23.17
C ALA A 378 -10.53 43.72 -23.78
N SER A 379 -9.67 42.76 -23.45
CA SER A 379 -8.26 42.68 -23.87
C SER A 379 -7.87 41.34 -24.49
N ASP A 380 -8.80 40.38 -24.54
CA ASP A 380 -8.56 39.01 -25.01
C ASP A 380 -9.90 38.42 -25.48
N GLU A 381 -9.99 38.13 -26.78
CA GLU A 381 -11.08 37.40 -27.42
C GLU A 381 -10.48 36.20 -28.17
N SER A 382 -10.36 35.06 -27.50
CA SER A 382 -9.65 33.87 -27.99
C SER A 382 -10.32 32.56 -27.58
N ILE A 383 -9.87 31.47 -28.21
CA ILE A 383 -10.09 30.10 -27.75
C ILE A 383 -8.72 29.40 -27.68
N THR A 384 -8.37 28.88 -26.50
CA THR A 384 -7.19 28.04 -26.29
C THR A 384 -7.60 26.58 -26.31
N TYR A 385 -6.83 25.73 -26.98
CA TYR A 385 -7.11 24.32 -27.23
C TYR A 385 -5.99 23.45 -26.67
N GLU A 386 -6.22 22.84 -25.51
CA GLU A 386 -5.30 21.82 -24.97
C GLU A 386 -5.39 20.54 -25.80
N CYS A 387 -4.24 19.89 -26.04
CA CYS A 387 -4.13 18.75 -26.95
C CYS A 387 -3.23 17.64 -26.38
N GLU A 388 -3.63 16.39 -26.58
CA GLU A 388 -2.88 15.17 -26.21
C GLU A 388 -2.37 14.48 -27.49
N HIS A 389 -1.16 13.94 -27.53
CA HIS A 389 -0.68 13.19 -28.69
C HIS A 389 -1.61 12.01 -29.00
N VAL A 390 -1.79 11.64 -30.28
CA VAL A 390 -2.76 10.59 -30.67
C VAL A 390 -2.46 9.20 -30.10
N LEU A 391 -1.33 9.00 -29.41
CA LEU A 391 -1.08 7.84 -28.54
C LEU A 391 -2.18 7.67 -27.47
N SER A 392 -2.80 8.79 -27.05
CA SER A 392 -3.99 8.84 -26.18
C SER A 392 -5.21 8.07 -26.71
N THR A 393 -5.29 7.76 -28.02
CA THR A 393 -6.36 6.89 -28.56
C THR A 393 -6.29 5.46 -28.02
N LEU A 394 -5.12 5.00 -27.54
CA LEU A 394 -4.98 3.73 -26.83
C LEU A 394 -5.57 3.78 -25.40
N LEU A 395 -6.14 4.91 -24.96
CA LEU A 395 -6.93 5.01 -23.71
C LEU A 395 -8.43 4.89 -23.95
N ASP A 396 -8.90 4.89 -25.20
CA ASP A 396 -10.32 4.90 -25.54
C ASP A 396 -10.96 3.49 -25.43
N ASP A 397 -10.16 2.44 -25.66
CA ASP A 397 -10.53 1.01 -25.56
C ASP A 397 -10.12 0.37 -24.22
N VAL A 398 -10.67 -0.81 -23.89
CA VAL A 398 -10.45 -1.50 -22.60
C VAL A 398 -10.04 -2.97 -22.76
N ILE A 399 -9.39 -3.54 -21.73
CA ILE A 399 -9.11 -4.99 -21.64
C ILE A 399 -10.17 -5.64 -20.75
N GLU A 400 -11.27 -6.14 -21.33
CA GLU A 400 -12.30 -6.88 -20.59
C GLU A 400 -11.84 -8.30 -20.24
N GLY A 401 -11.99 -8.70 -18.97
CA GLY A 401 -11.65 -10.03 -18.48
C GLY A 401 -10.15 -10.25 -18.27
N TYR A 402 -9.77 -11.50 -17.95
CA TYR A 402 -8.39 -11.91 -17.67
C TYR A 402 -7.67 -12.38 -18.94
N HIS A 403 -6.60 -11.68 -19.32
CA HIS A 403 -5.74 -12.03 -20.45
C HIS A 403 -4.36 -12.43 -19.93
N GLN A 404 -3.80 -13.55 -20.40
CA GLN A 404 -2.50 -14.05 -19.94
C GLN A 404 -1.58 -14.41 -21.10
N PHE A 405 -0.38 -13.86 -21.08
CA PHE A 405 0.68 -14.14 -22.04
C PHE A 405 1.81 -14.89 -21.34
N THR A 406 1.82 -16.22 -21.52
CA THR A 406 2.80 -17.13 -20.92
C THR A 406 3.88 -17.48 -21.93
N ASN A 407 5.10 -16.96 -21.74
CA ASN A 407 6.26 -17.24 -22.58
C ASN A 407 6.03 -16.93 -24.08
N TYR A 408 5.31 -15.84 -24.38
CA TYR A 408 5.26 -15.24 -25.71
C TYR A 408 6.37 -14.20 -25.88
N ASN A 409 6.77 -13.92 -27.12
CA ASN A 409 7.75 -12.87 -27.39
C ASN A 409 7.13 -11.46 -27.34
N THR A 410 7.95 -10.45 -27.06
CA THR A 410 7.56 -9.04 -26.94
C THR A 410 6.63 -8.57 -28.06
N SER A 411 6.98 -8.84 -29.32
CA SER A 411 6.19 -8.42 -30.48
C SER A 411 4.79 -9.05 -30.52
N TYR A 412 4.65 -10.33 -30.14
CA TYR A 412 3.35 -10.99 -30.07
C TYR A 412 2.47 -10.39 -28.97
N VAL A 413 3.02 -10.08 -27.80
CA VAL A 413 2.25 -9.48 -26.70
C VAL A 413 1.79 -8.06 -27.07
N LEU A 414 2.69 -7.25 -27.64
CA LEU A 414 2.35 -5.90 -28.14
C LEU A 414 1.27 -5.95 -29.23
N GLN A 415 1.42 -6.83 -30.23
CA GLN A 415 0.40 -7.01 -31.28
C GLN A 415 -0.93 -7.45 -30.68
N SER A 416 -0.93 -8.37 -29.72
CA SER A 416 -2.16 -8.88 -29.09
C SER A 416 -2.95 -7.78 -28.37
N ILE A 417 -2.26 -6.82 -27.73
CA ILE A 417 -2.93 -5.65 -27.11
C ILE A 417 -3.45 -4.69 -28.19
N LEU A 418 -2.67 -4.40 -29.24
CA LEU A 418 -3.15 -3.58 -30.36
C LEU A 418 -4.34 -4.25 -31.11
N ASP A 419 -4.40 -5.58 -31.11
CA ASP A 419 -5.51 -6.35 -31.66
C ASP A 419 -6.81 -6.25 -30.84
N LEU A 420 -6.79 -5.66 -29.64
CA LEU A 420 -8.00 -5.32 -28.87
C LEU A 420 -8.69 -4.01 -29.29
N GLN A 421 -8.00 -3.05 -29.93
CA GLN A 421 -8.60 -1.76 -30.35
C GLN A 421 -9.90 -1.94 -31.17
N GLU A 422 -11.00 -1.24 -30.89
CA GLU A 422 -12.21 -1.31 -31.75
C GLU A 422 -11.92 -0.67 -33.12
N THR A 423 -11.30 0.50 -33.13
CA THR A 423 -10.80 1.15 -34.37
C THR A 423 -9.29 1.00 -34.44
N LYS A 424 -8.77 0.36 -35.51
CA LYS A 424 -7.32 0.13 -35.71
C LYS A 424 -6.57 1.41 -36.10
N HIS A 425 -6.42 2.30 -35.13
CA HIS A 425 -5.61 3.51 -35.19
C HIS A 425 -4.12 3.18 -35.23
N TRP A 426 -3.69 2.21 -34.42
CA TRP A 426 -2.30 1.78 -34.29
C TRP A 426 -2.04 0.38 -34.86
N GLN A 427 -0.90 0.23 -35.53
CA GLN A 427 -0.30 -1.04 -35.94
C GLN A 427 1.13 -1.15 -35.39
N LEU A 428 1.62 -2.37 -35.21
CA LEU A 428 2.98 -2.60 -34.74
C LEU A 428 4.01 -2.26 -35.84
N GLY A 429 5.07 -1.55 -35.45
CA GLY A 429 6.17 -1.16 -36.31
C GLY A 429 7.46 -1.96 -36.05
N GLU A 430 8.56 -1.26 -35.87
CA GLU A 430 9.87 -1.86 -35.59
C GLU A 430 10.02 -2.23 -34.11
N ILE A 431 10.42 -3.47 -33.82
CA ILE A 431 10.61 -4.00 -32.45
C ILE A 431 12.00 -4.61 -32.34
N GLU A 432 12.90 -3.95 -31.62
CA GLU A 432 14.30 -4.39 -31.46
C GLU A 432 14.53 -5.37 -30.29
N PHE A 433 13.44 -5.76 -29.60
CA PHE A 433 13.48 -6.61 -28.41
C PHE A 433 12.77 -7.94 -28.65
N GLU A 434 13.52 -9.04 -28.56
CA GLU A 434 12.97 -10.39 -28.49
C GLU A 434 13.12 -10.93 -27.06
N ARG A 435 12.18 -10.55 -26.17
CA ARG A 435 12.14 -11.04 -24.78
C ARG A 435 10.91 -11.93 -24.58
N TYR A 436 11.08 -12.95 -23.74
CA TYR A 436 10.05 -13.92 -23.38
C TYR A 436 9.76 -13.79 -21.89
N PHE A 437 8.53 -13.41 -21.54
CA PHE A 437 8.12 -13.13 -20.16
C PHE A 437 6.70 -13.65 -19.90
N HIS A 438 6.31 -13.56 -18.63
CA HIS A 438 4.95 -13.81 -18.16
C HIS A 438 4.26 -12.46 -17.91
N TYR A 439 3.19 -12.17 -18.65
CA TYR A 439 2.33 -11.00 -18.43
C TYR A 439 0.89 -11.45 -18.20
N SER A 440 0.13 -10.70 -17.42
CA SER A 440 -1.32 -10.85 -17.34
C SER A 440 -1.99 -9.53 -17.00
N PHE A 441 -3.11 -9.24 -17.66
CA PHE A 441 -3.88 -8.00 -17.53
C PHE A 441 -5.34 -8.36 -17.26
N GLU A 442 -6.02 -7.61 -16.38
CA GLU A 442 -7.40 -7.92 -16.02
C GLU A 442 -8.24 -6.66 -15.76
N ASN A 443 -9.29 -6.46 -16.57
CA ASN A 443 -10.24 -5.35 -16.45
C ASN A 443 -9.58 -3.95 -16.50
N GLU A 444 -8.59 -3.79 -17.37
CA GLU A 444 -7.81 -2.56 -17.53
C GLU A 444 -8.58 -1.49 -18.32
N ASN A 445 -8.52 -0.24 -17.84
CA ASN A 445 -9.14 0.91 -18.50
C ASN A 445 -8.07 1.62 -19.34
N GLY A 446 -8.14 1.49 -20.66
CA GLY A 446 -7.06 1.85 -21.58
C GLY A 446 -6.15 0.66 -21.89
N LEU A 447 -5.82 0.50 -23.17
CA LEU A 447 -4.80 -0.42 -23.67
C LEU A 447 -3.36 0.11 -23.44
N LEU A 448 -3.22 1.43 -23.30
CA LEU A 448 -1.91 2.10 -23.24
C LEU A 448 -1.06 1.70 -22.03
N ALA A 449 -1.60 1.73 -20.81
CA ALA A 449 -0.83 1.39 -19.61
C ALA A 449 -0.36 -0.09 -19.60
N PRO A 450 -1.22 -1.08 -19.92
CA PRO A 450 -0.78 -2.44 -20.21
C PRO A 450 0.35 -2.53 -21.25
N LEU A 451 0.26 -1.76 -22.34
CA LEU A 451 1.27 -1.74 -23.40
C LEU A 451 2.62 -1.17 -22.91
N LEU A 452 2.61 -0.03 -22.21
CA LEU A 452 3.80 0.61 -21.66
C LEU A 452 4.48 -0.22 -20.56
N SER A 453 3.74 -1.12 -19.89
CA SER A 453 4.28 -2.02 -18.86
C SER A 453 5.15 -3.16 -19.40
N ILE A 454 5.01 -3.51 -20.69
CA ILE A 454 5.69 -4.66 -21.31
C ILE A 454 7.23 -4.58 -21.26
N PRO A 455 7.88 -3.44 -21.59
CA PRO A 455 9.33 -3.32 -21.52
C PRO A 455 9.94 -2.96 -20.16
N GLN A 456 9.16 -2.53 -19.16
CA GLN A 456 9.66 -2.26 -17.79
C GLN A 456 10.51 -3.39 -17.14
N PRO A 457 10.25 -4.71 -17.37
CA PRO A 457 11.15 -5.77 -16.91
C PRO A 457 12.48 -5.90 -17.67
N PHE A 458 12.80 -5.03 -18.63
CA PHE A 458 13.99 -5.20 -19.48
C PHE A 458 15.27 -4.69 -18.79
N ASN A 459 16.38 -5.40 -19.00
CA ASN A 459 17.70 -4.98 -18.50
C ASN A 459 18.49 -4.09 -19.49
N GLU A 460 17.81 -3.50 -20.48
CA GLU A 460 18.35 -2.64 -21.55
C GLU A 460 17.49 -1.38 -21.71
N THR A 461 18.09 -0.28 -22.18
CA THR A 461 17.41 0.99 -22.46
C THR A 461 16.46 0.89 -23.65
N TYR A 462 15.21 1.32 -23.47
CA TYR A 462 14.17 1.28 -24.49
C TYR A 462 13.48 2.62 -24.72
N GLU A 463 12.89 2.77 -25.89
CA GLU A 463 12.07 3.91 -26.29
C GLU A 463 10.88 3.46 -27.13
N PHE A 464 9.67 3.88 -26.76
CA PHE A 464 8.52 3.86 -27.65
C PHE A 464 8.58 5.06 -28.58
N THR A 465 8.87 4.82 -29.86
CA THR A 465 8.78 5.84 -30.92
C THR A 465 7.57 5.56 -31.80
N PHE A 466 7.01 6.60 -32.42
CA PHE A 466 5.79 6.45 -33.20
C PHE A 466 5.81 7.28 -34.48
N ASP A 467 5.41 6.64 -35.59
CA ASP A 467 5.24 7.26 -36.91
C ASP A 467 3.76 7.53 -37.14
N THR A 468 3.36 8.78 -36.90
CA THR A 468 2.00 9.29 -37.10
C THR A 468 1.79 9.94 -38.48
N THR A 469 2.81 9.93 -39.34
CA THR A 469 2.74 10.46 -40.72
C THR A 469 2.01 9.51 -41.69
N VAL A 470 1.89 8.23 -41.32
CA VAL A 470 1.15 7.18 -42.04
C VAL A 470 -0.10 6.76 -41.26
N TYR A 471 -1.11 6.22 -41.94
CA TYR A 471 -2.30 5.66 -41.29
C TYR A 471 -2.63 4.23 -41.78
N PRO A 472 -2.83 3.24 -40.90
CA PRO A 472 -2.72 3.29 -39.43
C PRO A 472 -1.33 3.71 -38.93
N TRP A 473 -1.29 4.44 -37.82
CA TRP A 473 -0.07 4.95 -37.20
C TRP A 473 0.79 3.78 -36.71
N LYS A 474 2.13 3.89 -36.80
CA LYS A 474 3.02 2.80 -36.34
C LYS A 474 3.55 3.07 -34.95
N LEU A 475 3.48 2.06 -34.09
CA LEU A 475 4.13 2.05 -32.77
C LEU A 475 5.35 1.14 -32.80
N ASN A 476 6.53 1.70 -32.55
CA ASN A 476 7.81 0.99 -32.49
C ASN A 476 8.28 0.86 -31.03
N LEU A 477 9.19 -0.08 -30.77
CA LEU A 477 9.89 -0.24 -29.50
C LEU A 477 11.38 -0.52 -29.80
N VAL A 478 12.20 0.51 -29.67
CA VAL A 478 13.61 0.55 -30.14
C VAL A 478 14.58 0.74 -28.97
N LYS A 479 15.86 0.40 -29.17
CA LYS A 479 16.91 0.53 -28.17
C LYS A 479 17.47 1.95 -28.15
N SER A 480 17.34 2.63 -27.03
CA SER A 480 17.96 3.95 -26.83
C SER A 480 19.48 3.80 -26.93
N SER A 481 20.12 4.49 -27.88
CA SER A 481 21.57 4.47 -28.04
C SER A 481 22.27 4.93 -26.74
N ASN A 482 23.45 4.37 -26.47
CA ASN A 482 24.30 4.75 -25.33
C ASN A 482 25.50 5.62 -25.76
N ASP A 483 25.59 6.02 -27.03
CA ASP A 483 26.59 6.99 -27.49
C ASP A 483 26.06 8.41 -27.24
N VAL A 484 26.94 9.33 -26.84
CA VAL A 484 26.63 10.76 -26.74
C VAL A 484 26.14 11.27 -28.10
N LYS A 485 24.94 11.87 -28.13
CA LYS A 485 24.29 12.43 -29.33
C LYS A 485 24.28 13.95 -29.36
N ALA A 486 24.30 14.58 -28.19
CA ALA A 486 24.30 16.03 -28.04
C ALA A 486 25.28 16.46 -26.93
N GLU A 487 25.67 17.73 -26.97
CA GLU A 487 26.35 18.43 -25.88
C GLU A 487 25.50 19.65 -25.51
N ILE A 488 25.46 20.00 -24.22
CA ILE A 488 24.87 21.23 -23.69
C ILE A 488 25.89 21.86 -22.75
N ARG A 489 26.34 23.09 -23.05
CA ARG A 489 27.54 23.68 -22.45
C ARG A 489 27.25 25.07 -21.84
N TRP A 490 27.65 25.24 -20.58
CA TRP A 490 27.63 26.51 -19.87
C TRP A 490 28.48 27.57 -20.59
N GLY A 491 27.92 28.77 -20.79
CA GLY A 491 28.56 29.84 -21.54
C GLY A 491 28.59 29.67 -23.06
N HIS A 492 27.82 28.70 -23.60
CA HIS A 492 27.63 28.49 -25.04
C HIS A 492 26.13 28.44 -25.38
N ASP A 493 25.47 27.31 -25.12
CA ASP A 493 24.06 27.05 -25.46
C ASP A 493 23.16 26.83 -24.24
N MET A 494 23.73 26.70 -23.05
CA MET A 494 23.01 26.60 -21.78
C MET A 494 22.73 28.00 -21.20
N ILE A 495 21.46 28.29 -20.91
CA ILE A 495 20.99 29.56 -20.30
C ILE A 495 20.93 29.45 -18.78
N ASP A 496 20.46 28.31 -18.27
CA ASP A 496 20.24 28.05 -16.84
C ASP A 496 20.60 26.60 -16.48
N PHE A 497 20.94 26.34 -15.22
CA PHE A 497 21.42 25.04 -14.73
C PHE A 497 20.92 24.75 -13.32
N SER A 498 19.97 23.80 -13.21
CA SER A 498 19.55 23.15 -11.97
C SER A 498 20.20 21.76 -11.87
N GLU A 499 20.72 21.39 -10.69
CA GLU A 499 21.21 20.03 -10.38
C GLU A 499 20.55 19.53 -9.08
N VAL A 500 19.75 18.47 -9.18
CA VAL A 500 19.09 17.83 -8.03
C VAL A 500 19.65 16.43 -7.83
N SER A 501 20.40 16.22 -6.74
CA SER A 501 20.93 14.90 -6.35
C SER A 501 20.08 14.28 -5.24
N ASP A 502 19.22 13.32 -5.58
CA ASP A 502 18.35 12.62 -4.62
C ASP A 502 18.93 11.25 -4.19
N PRO A 503 19.26 11.07 -2.89
CA PRO A 503 19.68 9.80 -2.33
C PRO A 503 18.52 8.88 -1.88
N SER A 504 17.25 9.29 -2.02
CA SER A 504 16.09 8.54 -1.49
C SER A 504 15.98 7.11 -2.05
N GLU A 505 16.43 6.92 -3.29
CA GLU A 505 16.31 5.66 -4.04
C GLU A 505 17.58 4.79 -4.02
N ILE A 506 18.58 5.12 -3.20
CA ILE A 506 19.83 4.36 -3.18
C ILE A 506 19.58 2.93 -2.67
N VAL A 507 19.87 1.95 -3.51
CA VAL A 507 19.88 0.51 -3.19
C VAL A 507 21.26 -0.05 -3.57
N ASN A 508 22.04 -0.42 -2.55
CA ASN A 508 23.38 -0.99 -2.73
C ASN A 508 23.57 -2.39 -2.14
N HIS A 509 22.48 -2.98 -1.63
CA HIS A 509 22.35 -4.39 -1.26
C HIS A 509 20.95 -4.89 -1.64
N ILE A 510 20.84 -5.57 -2.78
CA ILE A 510 19.57 -6.10 -3.31
C ILE A 510 19.43 -7.59 -2.99
N ILE A 511 18.26 -7.98 -2.52
CA ILE A 511 17.89 -9.36 -2.19
C ILE A 511 16.83 -9.80 -3.21
N PRO A 512 17.21 -10.38 -4.36
CA PRO A 512 16.29 -10.71 -5.43
C PRO A 512 15.52 -12.01 -5.15
N LYS A 513 14.23 -12.00 -5.49
CA LYS A 513 13.29 -13.11 -5.33
C LYS A 513 12.46 -13.30 -6.59
N GLY A 514 12.47 -14.52 -7.13
CA GLY A 514 11.71 -14.89 -8.31
C GLY A 514 10.33 -15.46 -7.98
N SER A 515 9.85 -16.37 -8.83
CA SER A 515 8.60 -17.10 -8.68
C SER A 515 8.56 -18.02 -7.44
N GLY A 516 7.40 -18.59 -7.15
CA GLY A 516 7.13 -19.35 -5.92
C GLY A 516 7.00 -18.47 -4.66
N GLU A 517 6.83 -19.10 -3.50
CA GLU A 517 6.53 -18.43 -2.22
C GLU A 517 7.17 -19.13 -1.01
N GLY A 518 7.42 -18.37 0.07
CA GLY A 518 7.97 -18.90 1.32
C GLY A 518 9.31 -19.60 1.13
N VAL A 519 9.42 -20.85 1.61
CA VAL A 519 10.61 -21.71 1.41
C VAL A 519 10.78 -22.18 -0.05
N ASN A 520 9.73 -22.07 -0.86
CA ASN A 520 9.72 -22.46 -2.28
C ASN A 520 9.99 -21.28 -3.22
N GLN A 521 10.21 -20.07 -2.70
CA GLN A 521 10.46 -18.90 -3.53
C GLN A 521 11.87 -18.92 -4.10
N LEU A 522 11.98 -18.78 -5.43
CA LEU A 522 13.23 -18.76 -6.16
C LEU A 522 14.18 -17.69 -5.62
N THR A 523 15.45 -18.05 -5.49
CA THR A 523 16.52 -17.13 -5.09
C THR A 523 17.75 -17.36 -5.95
N ILE A 524 18.68 -16.41 -5.95
CA ILE A 524 19.93 -16.52 -6.69
C ILE A 524 21.00 -17.40 -6.00
N GLU A 525 20.69 -18.05 -4.88
CA GLU A 525 21.67 -18.74 -4.01
C GLU A 525 22.55 -19.74 -4.76
N ASP A 526 21.92 -20.64 -5.54
CA ASP A 526 22.59 -21.70 -6.30
C ASP A 526 23.48 -21.16 -7.43
N VAL A 527 23.12 -20.01 -8.01
CA VAL A 527 23.88 -19.33 -9.08
C VAL A 527 24.80 -18.21 -8.53
N ASN A 528 24.92 -18.07 -7.21
CA ASN A 528 25.64 -16.98 -6.56
C ASN A 528 26.43 -17.45 -5.33
N ASN A 529 27.09 -18.60 -5.44
CA ASN A 529 28.04 -19.13 -4.44
C ASN A 529 27.44 -19.30 -3.03
N GLY A 530 26.14 -19.59 -2.91
CA GLY A 530 25.46 -19.68 -1.61
C GLY A 530 25.06 -18.33 -1.00
N VAL A 531 25.05 -17.24 -1.79
CA VAL A 531 24.71 -15.89 -1.31
C VAL A 531 23.40 -15.41 -1.93
N ARG A 532 22.36 -15.27 -1.10
CA ARG A 532 20.98 -14.85 -1.49
C ARG A 532 20.83 -13.37 -1.89
N TYR A 533 21.91 -12.64 -2.09
CA TYR A 533 21.90 -11.19 -2.34
C TYR A 533 23.08 -10.75 -3.22
N LEU A 534 22.97 -9.55 -3.78
CA LEU A 534 24.04 -8.84 -4.49
C LEU A 534 24.30 -7.51 -3.79
N GLU A 535 25.55 -7.06 -3.72
CA GLU A 535 25.88 -5.78 -3.10
C GLU A 535 27.07 -5.07 -3.74
N ASN A 536 27.09 -3.74 -3.65
CA ASN A 536 28.17 -2.90 -4.15
C ASN A 536 29.00 -2.33 -2.99
N ALA A 537 30.20 -2.86 -2.77
CA ALA A 537 31.04 -2.49 -1.62
C ALA A 537 31.50 -1.02 -1.63
N ALA A 538 31.69 -0.41 -2.81
CA ALA A 538 32.09 1.00 -2.92
C ALA A 538 30.96 1.93 -2.49
N SER A 539 29.76 1.74 -3.07
CA SER A 539 28.56 2.49 -2.67
C SER A 539 28.16 2.25 -1.20
N ILE A 540 28.36 1.04 -0.67
CA ILE A 540 28.17 0.77 0.77
C ILE A 540 29.16 1.56 1.64
N SER A 541 30.38 1.80 1.15
CA SER A 541 31.39 2.60 1.86
C SER A 541 31.06 4.09 1.85
N GLU A 542 30.43 4.59 0.79
CA GLU A 542 30.09 6.01 0.62
C GLU A 542 28.74 6.36 1.27
N TRP A 543 27.67 5.64 0.88
CA TRP A 543 26.29 5.99 1.22
C TRP A 543 25.72 5.17 2.41
N GLY A 544 26.51 4.25 2.96
CA GLY A 544 26.08 3.27 3.96
C GLY A 544 25.19 2.17 3.35
N LYS A 545 24.95 1.09 4.10
CA LYS A 545 24.27 -0.11 3.57
C LYS A 545 22.75 0.08 3.46
N ARG A 546 22.26 0.27 2.23
CA ARG A 546 20.84 0.40 1.86
C ARG A 546 20.33 -0.92 1.29
N LYS A 547 19.44 -1.57 2.03
CA LYS A 547 18.90 -2.89 1.69
C LYS A 547 17.53 -2.77 1.01
N TYR A 548 17.33 -3.56 -0.04
CA TYR A 548 16.03 -3.73 -0.69
C TYR A 548 15.76 -5.21 -0.97
N ILE A 549 14.50 -5.63 -0.85
CA ILE A 549 14.05 -6.94 -1.32
C ILE A 549 13.28 -6.67 -2.60
N TRP A 550 13.83 -7.11 -3.73
CA TRP A 550 13.16 -7.03 -5.01
C TRP A 550 12.47 -8.37 -5.27
N ILE A 551 11.15 -8.32 -5.46
CA ILE A 551 10.33 -9.51 -5.72
C ILE A 551 9.74 -9.34 -7.11
N ASP A 552 10.09 -10.25 -8.00
CA ASP A 552 9.50 -10.33 -9.33
C ASP A 552 9.13 -11.78 -9.65
N LYS A 553 7.84 -12.08 -9.53
CA LYS A 553 7.29 -13.44 -9.68
C LYS A 553 7.36 -13.96 -11.12
N ARG A 554 7.80 -13.15 -12.10
CA ARG A 554 7.90 -13.52 -13.53
C ARG A 554 9.13 -14.38 -13.86
N PHE A 555 10.15 -14.38 -12.99
CA PHE A 555 11.38 -15.15 -13.20
C PHE A 555 11.30 -16.55 -12.57
N ASP A 556 11.39 -17.58 -13.41
CA ASP A 556 11.50 -18.99 -13.01
C ASP A 556 12.94 -19.53 -13.03
N ASP A 557 13.88 -18.85 -13.70
CA ASP A 557 15.31 -19.16 -13.69
C ASP A 557 16.11 -18.21 -12.77
N ALA A 558 16.94 -18.80 -11.91
CA ALA A 558 17.77 -18.08 -10.97
C ALA A 558 18.88 -17.26 -11.65
N SER A 559 19.37 -17.70 -12.82
CA SER A 559 20.43 -17.03 -13.59
C SER A 559 19.92 -15.69 -14.14
N THR A 560 18.78 -15.74 -14.82
CA THR A 560 18.07 -14.57 -15.37
C THR A 560 17.62 -13.62 -14.26
N LEU A 561 17.10 -14.15 -13.14
CA LEU A 561 16.80 -13.35 -11.94
C LEU A 561 18.04 -12.60 -11.41
N LYS A 562 19.22 -13.26 -11.40
CA LYS A 562 20.48 -12.65 -10.97
C LYS A 562 20.96 -11.56 -11.91
N GLU A 563 20.89 -11.76 -13.22
CA GLU A 563 21.35 -10.79 -14.22
C GLU A 563 20.49 -9.50 -14.18
N ASN A 564 19.18 -9.63 -14.03
CA ASN A 564 18.30 -8.47 -13.87
C ASN A 564 18.58 -7.74 -12.54
N ALA A 565 18.72 -8.47 -11.43
CA ALA A 565 19.12 -7.89 -10.15
C ALA A 565 20.50 -7.20 -10.17
N GLN A 566 21.43 -7.65 -11.02
CA GLN A 566 22.70 -6.97 -11.26
C GLN A 566 22.53 -5.66 -12.05
N SER A 567 21.63 -5.60 -13.02
CA SER A 567 21.30 -4.36 -13.73
C SER A 567 20.68 -3.32 -12.79
N LEU A 568 19.66 -3.72 -12.01
CA LEU A 568 19.02 -2.85 -11.02
C LEU A 568 20.02 -2.34 -9.98
N LEU A 569 20.92 -3.21 -9.46
CA LEU A 569 21.98 -2.79 -8.55
C LEU A 569 23.01 -1.84 -9.21
N LYS A 570 23.27 -1.96 -10.52
CA LYS A 570 24.16 -1.04 -11.25
C LYS A 570 23.54 0.36 -11.34
N GLN A 571 22.22 0.46 -11.48
CA GLN A 571 21.48 1.71 -11.60
C GLN A 571 21.21 2.38 -10.24
N TRP A 572 20.77 1.60 -9.24
CA TRP A 572 20.32 2.13 -7.95
C TRP A 572 21.43 2.34 -6.91
N LYS A 573 22.67 1.91 -7.16
CA LYS A 573 23.78 2.04 -6.19
C LYS A 573 24.15 3.49 -5.83
N ASP A 574 23.82 4.46 -6.67
CA ASP A 574 24.19 5.87 -6.53
C ASP A 574 22.94 6.77 -6.49
N PRO A 575 23.03 8.03 -6.01
CA PRO A 575 21.89 8.96 -6.04
C PRO A 575 21.37 9.18 -7.47
N LYS A 576 20.08 9.51 -7.58
CA LYS A 576 19.54 10.06 -8.84
C LYS A 576 20.10 11.46 -8.99
N ILE A 577 20.61 11.82 -10.16
CA ILE A 577 20.95 13.19 -10.51
C ILE A 577 20.02 13.60 -11.65
N SER A 578 19.19 14.59 -11.37
CA SER A 578 18.26 15.23 -12.31
C SER A 578 18.79 16.61 -12.64
N PHE A 579 18.62 17.04 -13.89
CA PHE A 579 18.96 18.38 -14.35
C PHE A 579 17.75 19.02 -15.04
N ASP A 580 17.42 20.24 -14.64
CA ASP A 580 16.47 21.10 -15.36
C ASP A 580 17.30 22.19 -16.05
N LEU A 581 17.37 22.15 -17.38
CA LEU A 581 18.21 23.05 -18.19
C LEU A 581 17.37 23.89 -19.13
N ASN A 582 17.41 25.21 -19.00
CA ASN A 582 16.92 26.11 -20.05
C ASN A 582 18.05 26.36 -21.05
N THR A 583 17.79 26.23 -22.34
CA THR A 583 18.83 26.20 -23.38
C THR A 583 18.38 26.87 -24.68
N VAL A 584 19.36 27.31 -25.47
CA VAL A 584 19.16 27.59 -26.89
C VAL A 584 19.46 26.31 -27.69
N ASP A 585 18.48 25.71 -28.35
CA ASP A 585 18.73 24.65 -29.34
C ASP A 585 19.17 25.26 -30.67
N LEU A 586 20.49 25.31 -30.88
CA LEU A 586 21.11 25.82 -32.10
C LEU A 586 20.82 24.92 -33.34
N SER A 587 20.27 23.72 -33.17
CA SER A 587 19.99 22.80 -34.29
C SER A 587 18.74 23.17 -35.10
N VAL A 588 17.86 24.04 -34.58
CA VAL A 588 16.64 24.51 -35.29
C VAL A 588 16.81 25.85 -36.01
N LEU A 589 17.96 26.51 -35.85
CA LEU A 589 18.29 27.75 -36.57
C LEU A 589 18.76 27.44 -38.01
N GLU A 590 18.32 28.23 -39.00
CA GLU A 590 18.61 27.98 -40.42
C GLU A 590 19.89 28.67 -40.95
N GLU A 591 20.24 29.86 -40.44
CA GLU A 591 21.38 30.66 -40.90
C GLU A 591 22.09 31.36 -39.72
N GLU A 592 23.25 30.85 -39.26
CA GLU A 592 24.39 31.67 -38.78
C GLU A 592 25.66 30.88 -38.36
N ASN A 593 25.66 29.53 -38.33
CA ASN A 593 26.89 28.74 -38.15
C ASN A 593 27.81 28.80 -39.40
N ASP A 594 28.40 29.96 -39.65
CA ASP A 594 29.53 30.19 -40.57
C ASP A 594 30.87 29.74 -39.94
N GLU A 595 30.82 29.23 -38.70
CA GLU A 595 31.97 28.68 -37.98
C GLU A 595 32.48 27.39 -38.62
N THR A 596 33.67 27.46 -39.20
CA THR A 596 34.49 26.31 -39.60
C THR A 596 35.13 25.61 -38.39
N TYR A 597 34.49 25.63 -37.23
CA TYR A 597 35.03 25.10 -35.97
C TYR A 597 34.01 24.21 -35.27
N PHE A 598 34.46 23.05 -34.81
CA PHE A 598 33.67 22.15 -33.97
C PHE A 598 34.49 21.79 -32.73
N ILE A 599 33.92 21.93 -31.53
CA ILE A 599 34.59 21.54 -30.28
C ILE A 599 34.39 20.04 -30.08
N GLN A 600 35.46 19.26 -30.23
CA GLN A 600 35.45 17.83 -29.89
C GLN A 600 36.56 17.55 -28.87
N HIS A 601 36.16 17.18 -27.64
CA HIS A 601 37.08 16.93 -26.52
C HIS A 601 38.10 18.07 -26.34
N ASP A 602 37.61 19.21 -25.83
CA ASP A 602 38.40 20.40 -25.44
C ASP A 602 39.31 21.02 -26.53
N GLN A 603 39.18 20.58 -27.79
CA GLN A 603 39.90 21.09 -28.94
C GLN A 603 38.94 21.69 -29.97
N THR A 604 39.20 22.94 -30.38
CA THR A 604 38.61 23.54 -31.57
C THR A 604 39.20 22.91 -32.82
N ILE A 605 38.44 22.02 -33.45
CA ILE A 605 38.82 21.38 -34.71
C ILE A 605 38.35 22.26 -35.86
N GLU A 606 39.30 22.77 -36.65
CA GLU A 606 39.01 23.49 -37.90
C GLU A 606 38.55 22.48 -38.97
N VAL A 607 37.34 22.69 -39.52
CA VAL A 607 36.64 21.79 -40.44
C VAL A 607 36.34 22.48 -41.77
N GLU A 608 36.56 21.79 -42.89
CA GLU A 608 36.48 22.34 -44.26
C GLU A 608 35.04 22.71 -44.71
N SER A 609 34.04 22.54 -43.85
CA SER A 609 32.63 22.94 -44.06
C SER A 609 31.99 23.17 -42.69
N PRO A 610 31.01 24.10 -42.58
CA PRO A 610 30.30 24.32 -41.31
C PRO A 610 29.55 23.07 -40.86
N VAL A 611 29.67 22.74 -39.57
CA VAL A 611 28.98 21.61 -38.96
C VAL A 611 27.68 22.11 -38.34
N LYS A 612 26.54 21.72 -38.92
CA LYS A 612 25.24 21.97 -38.30
C LYS A 612 25.19 21.28 -36.93
N PRO A 613 24.76 21.96 -35.85
CA PRO A 613 24.62 21.35 -34.52
C PRO A 613 23.76 20.08 -34.59
N LEU A 614 24.19 19.04 -33.87
CA LEU A 614 23.43 17.79 -33.80
C LEU A 614 22.10 18.06 -33.09
N ALA A 615 21.00 17.64 -33.72
CA ALA A 615 19.68 17.67 -33.09
C ALA A 615 19.72 16.89 -31.77
N ARG A 616 18.96 17.35 -30.78
CA ARG A 616 18.91 16.74 -29.44
C ARG A 616 17.73 15.75 -29.36
N PRO A 617 17.91 14.43 -29.59
CA PRO A 617 16.81 13.48 -29.52
C PRO A 617 16.37 13.24 -28.08
N LEU A 618 15.07 13.05 -27.88
CA LEU A 618 14.51 12.43 -26.68
C LEU A 618 15.22 11.10 -26.40
N ASN A 619 15.32 10.75 -25.12
CA ASN A 619 16.09 9.60 -24.60
C ASN A 619 17.60 9.63 -24.93
N GLY A 620 18.09 10.60 -25.69
CA GLY A 620 19.47 10.69 -26.13
C GLY A 620 20.45 10.98 -24.98
N VAL A 621 21.57 10.24 -24.96
CA VAL A 621 22.68 10.57 -24.05
C VAL A 621 23.25 11.91 -24.49
N THR A 622 23.27 12.84 -23.54
CA THR A 622 23.69 14.23 -23.72
C THR A 622 24.79 14.53 -22.71
N ARG A 623 25.86 15.15 -23.19
CA ARG A 623 26.99 15.61 -22.38
C ARG A 623 26.67 17.00 -21.84
N ILE A 624 26.54 17.14 -20.54
CA ILE A 624 26.29 18.41 -19.85
C ILE A 624 27.62 18.89 -19.27
N ILE A 625 28.05 20.10 -19.63
CA ILE A 625 29.33 20.68 -19.17
C ILE A 625 29.07 22.00 -18.46
N VAL A 626 29.51 22.09 -17.20
CA VAL A 626 29.41 23.28 -16.35
C VAL A 626 30.72 23.46 -15.59
N ASP A 627 31.40 24.58 -15.83
CA ASP A 627 32.75 24.86 -15.34
C ASP A 627 33.72 23.67 -15.56
N ASP A 628 34.35 23.16 -14.52
CA ASP A 628 35.26 22.00 -14.55
C ASP A 628 34.53 20.63 -14.47
N LYS A 629 33.19 20.59 -14.52
CA LYS A 629 32.39 19.35 -14.44
C LYS A 629 31.84 18.91 -15.80
N GLU A 630 31.85 17.60 -16.02
CA GLU A 630 31.18 16.92 -17.12
C GLU A 630 30.24 15.83 -16.58
N TYR A 631 29.03 15.76 -17.12
CA TYR A 631 28.04 14.72 -16.84
C TYR A 631 27.54 14.11 -18.16
N GLU A 632 27.28 12.81 -18.19
CA GLU A 632 26.57 12.15 -19.29
C GLU A 632 25.23 11.62 -18.76
N ALA A 633 24.12 12.13 -19.31
CA ALA A 633 22.75 11.88 -18.83
C ALA A 633 21.76 11.84 -20.01
N ARG A 634 20.54 11.31 -19.83
CA ARG A 634 19.55 11.16 -20.91
C ARG A 634 18.47 12.23 -20.85
N ILE A 635 18.15 12.85 -21.98
CA ILE A 635 17.01 13.78 -22.09
C ILE A 635 15.72 12.98 -21.89
N ILE A 636 14.95 13.33 -20.86
CA ILE A 636 13.69 12.67 -20.51
C ILE A 636 12.49 13.50 -20.97
N SER A 637 12.54 14.82 -20.88
CA SER A 637 11.52 15.73 -21.43
C SER A 637 12.19 16.85 -22.23
N GLU A 638 11.53 17.28 -23.30
CA GLU A 638 11.66 18.63 -23.86
C GLU A 638 10.36 19.41 -23.63
N ASP A 639 10.48 20.71 -23.40
CA ASP A 639 9.37 21.65 -23.20
C ASP A 639 9.64 22.92 -24.00
N ILE A 640 8.83 23.16 -25.02
CA ILE A 640 8.91 24.29 -25.95
C ILE A 640 7.71 25.19 -25.64
N ALA A 641 7.95 26.29 -24.92
CA ALA A 641 6.89 27.17 -24.43
C ALA A 641 6.14 27.92 -25.56
N ASP A 642 6.82 28.22 -26.66
CA ASP A 642 6.22 28.76 -27.88
C ASP A 642 6.99 28.29 -29.12
N LEU A 643 6.33 27.53 -30.00
CA LEU A 643 6.89 26.94 -31.21
C LEU A 643 7.36 27.99 -32.24
N PHE A 644 6.86 29.24 -32.17
CA PHE A 644 7.39 30.34 -32.98
C PHE A 644 8.79 30.80 -32.53
N ASN A 645 9.19 30.41 -31.32
CA ASN A 645 10.51 30.59 -30.73
C ASN A 645 11.16 29.23 -30.43
N GLU A 646 11.03 28.24 -31.33
CA GLU A 646 11.47 26.83 -31.21
C GLU A 646 12.89 26.59 -30.65
N HIS A 647 13.78 27.58 -30.71
CA HIS A 647 15.12 27.50 -30.17
C HIS A 647 15.18 27.67 -28.64
N ASP A 648 14.19 28.29 -27.99
CA ASP A 648 14.10 28.39 -26.53
C ASP A 648 13.45 27.11 -25.98
N VAL A 649 14.26 26.22 -25.41
CA VAL A 649 13.84 24.88 -25.00
C VAL A 649 14.33 24.55 -23.60
N SER A 650 13.40 24.13 -22.75
CA SER A 650 13.70 23.54 -21.45
C SER A 650 13.82 22.02 -21.58
N TYR A 651 14.87 21.44 -20.99
CA TYR A 651 15.12 20.00 -20.99
C TYR A 651 15.21 19.45 -19.57
N GLU A 652 14.41 18.42 -19.27
CA GLU A 652 14.64 17.55 -18.10
C GLU A 652 15.62 16.45 -18.53
N ILE A 653 16.74 16.29 -17.82
CA ILE A 653 17.78 15.31 -18.14
C ILE A 653 18.11 14.49 -16.89
N ASN A 654 18.04 13.16 -16.95
CA ASN A 654 18.28 12.27 -15.81
C ASN A 654 19.49 11.35 -16.03
N ASN A 655 20.31 11.16 -15.00
CA ASN A 655 21.48 10.27 -15.06
C ASN A 655 21.16 8.77 -14.91
N LYS A 656 19.90 8.45 -14.60
CA LYS A 656 19.39 7.09 -14.39
C LYS A 656 18.45 6.67 -15.50
N LEU A 657 18.23 5.36 -15.56
CA LEU A 657 17.13 4.78 -16.30
C LEU A 657 15.89 4.84 -15.41
N ASP A 658 15.33 6.04 -15.28
CA ASP A 658 13.99 6.20 -14.74
C ASP A 658 13.01 5.64 -15.76
N ASP A 659 12.49 4.42 -15.55
CA ASP A 659 11.26 4.02 -16.23
C ASP A 659 10.14 4.93 -15.76
N ILE A 660 9.43 5.50 -16.74
CA ILE A 660 8.73 6.78 -16.57
C ILE A 660 7.38 6.56 -15.93
N ALA A 661 7.47 6.42 -14.61
CA ALA A 661 6.40 6.08 -13.70
C ALA A 661 6.77 6.51 -12.28
N THR A 662 7.46 7.65 -12.06
CA THR A 662 8.01 8.02 -10.73
C THR A 662 6.94 8.12 -9.63
N THR A 663 5.69 8.41 -9.98
CA THR A 663 4.50 8.25 -9.11
C THR A 663 4.08 6.80 -8.94
N GLN A 664 3.97 6.02 -10.03
CA GLN A 664 3.53 4.63 -10.01
C GLN A 664 4.57 3.68 -9.39
N ALA A 665 5.86 3.76 -9.72
CA ALA A 665 6.95 3.00 -9.08
C ALA A 665 7.10 3.30 -7.56
N ASN A 666 6.62 4.46 -7.10
CA ASN A 666 6.48 4.78 -5.66
C ASN A 666 5.17 4.25 -5.04
N LEU A 667 4.16 3.95 -5.87
CA LEU A 667 2.97 3.19 -5.52
C LEU A 667 3.29 1.68 -5.51
N GLU A 668 4.07 1.19 -6.48
CA GLU A 668 4.55 -0.19 -6.61
C GLU A 668 5.52 -0.57 -5.52
N ARG A 669 6.45 0.30 -5.11
CA ARG A 669 7.24 0.07 -3.89
C ARG A 669 6.38 -0.08 -2.63
N LYS A 670 5.10 0.33 -2.67
CA LYS A 670 4.08 0.08 -1.63
C LYS A 670 3.16 -1.10 -1.99
N GLN A 671 2.87 -1.37 -3.26
CA GLN A 671 2.06 -2.50 -3.72
C GLN A 671 2.84 -3.82 -3.73
N GLN A 672 4.10 -3.88 -4.11
CA GLN A 672 4.97 -5.07 -3.96
C GLN A 672 5.08 -5.51 -2.49
N VAL A 673 5.02 -4.55 -1.54
CA VAL A 673 4.88 -4.86 -0.11
C VAL A 673 3.52 -5.50 0.16
N ASN A 674 2.42 -4.95 -0.37
CA ASN A 674 1.10 -5.58 -0.28
C ASN A 674 1.00 -6.94 -1.00
N GLU A 675 1.70 -7.16 -2.12
CA GLU A 675 1.74 -8.42 -2.87
C GLU A 675 2.60 -9.50 -2.22
N ALA A 676 3.55 -9.10 -1.39
CA ALA A 676 4.24 -9.97 -0.44
C ALA A 676 3.35 -10.37 0.75
N TYR A 677 2.28 -9.59 1.01
CA TYR A 677 1.28 -9.86 2.04
C TYR A 677 -0.08 -10.35 1.49
N SER A 678 -0.28 -10.41 0.17
CA SER A 678 -1.53 -10.85 -0.47
C SER A 678 -1.31 -11.21 -1.94
N GLN A 679 -1.36 -12.50 -2.27
CA GLN A 679 -2.62 -13.08 -2.76
C GLN A 679 -2.52 -14.60 -2.80
N GLY A 680 -3.37 -15.24 -2.00
CA GLY A 680 -3.50 -16.70 -1.93
C GLY A 680 -4.28 -17.08 -0.67
N ALA A 681 -5.40 -17.77 -0.86
CA ALA A 681 -6.27 -18.12 0.24
C ALA A 681 -5.69 -19.32 1.02
N THR A 682 -5.43 -19.13 2.31
CA THR A 682 -5.22 -20.27 3.22
C THR A 682 -6.56 -20.96 3.44
N ASN A 683 -6.77 -22.05 2.72
CA ASN A 683 -7.98 -22.84 2.77
C ASN A 683 -7.88 -23.90 3.87
N ILE A 684 -9.02 -24.30 4.42
CA ILE A 684 -9.11 -25.33 5.45
C ILE A 684 -9.97 -26.47 4.92
N MET A 685 -9.36 -27.62 4.65
CA MET A 685 -10.06 -28.85 4.32
C MET A 685 -10.20 -29.68 5.60
N ALA A 686 -11.43 -30.01 5.97
CA ALA A 686 -11.72 -30.85 7.14
C ALA A 686 -12.42 -32.13 6.67
N ILE A 687 -11.83 -33.28 7.00
CA ILE A 687 -12.30 -34.61 6.57
C ILE A 687 -12.70 -35.41 7.81
N PRO A 688 -13.97 -35.33 8.26
CA PRO A 688 -14.50 -36.14 9.35
C PRO A 688 -14.85 -37.55 8.86
N ILE A 689 -14.48 -38.57 9.64
CA ILE A 689 -14.76 -39.97 9.35
C ILE A 689 -15.06 -40.73 10.66
N GLN A 690 -15.93 -41.74 10.57
CA GLN A 690 -16.23 -42.64 11.67
C GLN A 690 -16.41 -44.07 11.17
N ASP A 691 -15.72 -45.04 11.76
CA ASP A 691 -15.93 -46.45 11.46
C ASP A 691 -15.59 -47.35 12.67
N ASN A 692 -15.98 -48.62 12.62
CA ASN A 692 -15.46 -49.66 13.51
C ASN A 692 -14.07 -50.10 13.06
N ALA A 693 -13.20 -50.44 14.01
CA ALA A 693 -11.85 -50.92 13.75
C ALA A 693 -11.41 -51.97 14.79
N ASP A 694 -10.43 -52.80 14.44
CA ASP A 694 -9.79 -53.77 15.34
C ASP A 694 -8.28 -53.89 15.06
N ALA A 695 -7.58 -54.77 15.78
CA ALA A 695 -6.14 -54.96 15.70
C ALA A 695 -5.60 -55.36 14.30
N ASN A 696 -6.46 -55.82 13.39
CA ASN A 696 -6.13 -56.20 12.02
C ASN A 696 -6.85 -55.33 10.97
N HIS A 697 -7.98 -54.71 11.34
CA HIS A 697 -8.79 -53.87 10.47
C HIS A 697 -8.76 -52.40 10.94
N PRO A 698 -7.86 -51.55 10.39
CA PRO A 698 -7.83 -50.12 10.74
C PRO A 698 -9.07 -49.36 10.29
N LEU A 699 -9.34 -48.22 10.94
CA LEU A 699 -10.03 -47.13 10.26
C LEU A 699 -9.09 -46.56 9.20
N ILE A 700 -9.56 -46.44 7.95
CA ILE A 700 -8.80 -45.91 6.82
C ILE A 700 -9.38 -44.54 6.43
N LEU A 701 -8.58 -43.49 6.51
CA LEU A 701 -8.93 -42.12 6.11
C LEU A 701 -8.10 -41.75 4.87
N PRO A 702 -8.66 -41.90 3.65
CA PRO A 702 -8.03 -41.43 2.43
C PRO A 702 -8.23 -39.92 2.26
N PHE A 703 -7.20 -39.22 1.78
CA PHE A 703 -7.29 -37.82 1.39
C PHE A 703 -6.49 -37.56 0.10
N VAL A 704 -6.66 -36.38 -0.50
CA VAL A 704 -6.00 -36.00 -1.76
C VAL A 704 -5.27 -34.67 -1.56
N ILE A 705 -4.11 -34.53 -2.20
CA ILE A 705 -3.45 -33.24 -2.42
C ILE A 705 -3.50 -32.98 -3.92
N ASP A 706 -4.38 -32.05 -4.33
CA ASP A 706 -4.60 -31.67 -5.72
C ASP A 706 -3.42 -30.88 -6.31
N ASP A 707 -3.28 -30.89 -7.64
CA ASP A 707 -2.11 -30.36 -8.33
C ASP A 707 -1.96 -28.82 -8.22
N ASP A 708 -3.04 -28.09 -7.96
CA ASP A 708 -3.05 -26.64 -7.72
C ASP A 708 -2.67 -26.24 -6.28
N VAL A 709 -2.53 -27.21 -5.38
CA VAL A 709 -1.99 -27.00 -4.03
C VAL A 709 -0.51 -26.64 -4.13
N VAL A 710 -0.19 -25.39 -3.81
CA VAL A 710 1.18 -24.87 -3.79
C VAL A 710 1.89 -25.25 -2.49
N ASN A 711 1.19 -25.28 -1.35
CA ASN A 711 1.76 -25.74 -0.07
C ASN A 711 0.73 -26.36 0.88
N VAL A 712 1.18 -27.34 1.67
CA VAL A 712 0.47 -27.83 2.88
C VAL A 712 1.11 -27.16 4.08
N ASN A 713 0.37 -26.28 4.75
CA ASN A 713 0.86 -25.51 5.90
C ASN A 713 0.83 -26.32 7.21
N THR A 714 -0.21 -27.16 7.39
CA THR A 714 -0.35 -28.07 8.53
C THR A 714 -1.23 -29.27 8.15
N LEU A 715 -1.00 -30.42 8.77
CA LEU A 715 -1.78 -31.65 8.62
C LEU A 715 -2.15 -32.17 10.01
N ASP A 716 -3.20 -31.60 10.62
CA ASP A 716 -3.59 -31.87 12.01
C ASP A 716 -4.61 -33.02 12.05
N LEU A 717 -4.33 -34.12 12.76
CA LEU A 717 -5.33 -35.14 13.08
C LEU A 717 -5.89 -34.94 14.51
N TRP A 718 -7.22 -34.92 14.61
CA TRP A 718 -7.96 -35.13 15.87
C TRP A 718 -8.67 -36.49 15.80
N PHE A 719 -8.69 -37.26 16.89
CA PHE A 719 -9.50 -38.47 16.98
C PHE A 719 -9.82 -38.90 18.42
N GLU A 720 -10.86 -39.72 18.57
CA GLU A 720 -11.18 -40.43 19.81
C GLU A 720 -11.71 -41.86 19.55
N THR A 721 -11.39 -42.78 20.47
CA THR A 721 -11.94 -44.14 20.47
C THR A 721 -13.19 -44.26 21.33
N LYS A 722 -14.17 -44.99 20.81
CA LYS A 722 -15.49 -45.24 21.36
C LYS A 722 -15.76 -46.75 21.41
N GLU A 723 -16.80 -47.10 22.13
CA GLU A 723 -17.36 -48.44 22.22
C GLU A 723 -17.64 -48.97 20.80
N PHE A 724 -17.06 -50.12 20.43
CA PHE A 724 -17.34 -50.80 19.16
C PHE A 724 -18.85 -51.01 18.99
N ARG A 725 -19.39 -50.74 17.79
CA ARG A 725 -20.83 -50.82 17.53
C ARG A 725 -21.17 -51.94 16.54
N ALA A 726 -21.81 -53.00 17.03
CA ALA A 726 -22.55 -53.92 16.17
C ALA A 726 -23.91 -53.31 15.76
N TYR A 727 -24.35 -53.63 14.53
CA TYR A 727 -25.68 -53.28 13.99
C TYR A 727 -26.62 -54.49 13.86
N SER A 728 -26.19 -55.62 14.41
CA SER A 728 -26.89 -56.90 14.40
C SER A 728 -26.36 -57.79 15.51
N THR A 729 -27.25 -58.41 16.27
CA THR A 729 -26.91 -59.43 17.26
C THR A 729 -27.24 -60.81 16.73
N THR A 730 -26.23 -61.65 16.60
CA THR A 730 -26.36 -63.10 16.45
C THR A 730 -25.91 -63.76 17.73
N THR A 731 -26.82 -64.41 18.45
CA THR A 731 -26.42 -65.52 19.34
C THR A 731 -25.88 -66.64 18.47
N GLU A 732 -24.71 -67.18 18.81
CA GLU A 732 -24.07 -68.26 18.05
C GLU A 732 -25.05 -69.44 17.89
N GLY A 733 -25.34 -69.80 16.63
CA GLY A 733 -26.06 -71.04 16.34
C GLY A 733 -25.10 -72.21 16.50
N GLY A 734 -25.36 -73.07 17.47
CA GLY A 734 -24.54 -74.26 17.70
C GLY A 734 -25.32 -75.37 18.42
N GLY A 735 -25.24 -76.58 17.88
CA GLY A 735 -25.79 -77.77 18.51
C GLY A 735 -25.20 -78.01 19.90
N ALA A 736 -26.03 -77.82 20.93
CA ALA A 736 -25.64 -77.98 22.33
C ALA A 736 -26.02 -79.36 22.86
N ILE A 737 -25.06 -80.05 23.50
CA ILE A 737 -25.33 -81.22 24.32
C ILE A 737 -25.83 -80.73 25.69
N VAL A 738 -27.14 -80.65 25.85
CA VAL A 738 -27.76 -80.17 27.10
C VAL A 738 -27.91 -81.35 28.05
N LYS A 739 -27.13 -81.33 29.15
CA LYS A 739 -27.11 -82.39 30.16
C LYS A 739 -27.88 -81.93 31.40
N SER A 740 -29.02 -82.57 31.66
CA SER A 740 -29.95 -82.15 32.73
C SER A 740 -29.30 -82.22 34.12
N THR A 741 -29.43 -81.18 34.95
CA THR A 741 -29.00 -81.22 36.34
C THR A 741 -29.81 -82.26 37.14
N LYS A 742 -29.16 -82.92 38.11
CA LYS A 742 -29.76 -84.02 38.88
C LYS A 742 -30.95 -83.55 39.71
N GLY A 743 -32.08 -84.24 39.57
CA GLY A 743 -33.25 -84.03 40.41
C GLY A 743 -34.18 -85.23 40.45
N GLY A 744 -34.38 -85.81 41.64
CA GLY A 744 -35.54 -86.65 41.94
C GLY A 744 -35.36 -88.17 41.88
N GLY A 745 -34.22 -88.73 42.27
CA GLY A 745 -34.12 -90.17 42.56
C GLY A 745 -35.08 -90.60 43.67
N GLY A 746 -36.22 -91.20 43.30
CA GLY A 746 -37.25 -91.67 44.23
C GLY A 746 -37.27 -93.19 44.41
N THR A 747 -37.35 -93.66 45.66
CA THR A 747 -37.45 -95.09 45.99
C THR A 747 -38.87 -95.61 45.75
N THR A 748 -39.01 -96.78 45.12
CA THR A 748 -40.28 -97.52 45.01
C THR A 748 -40.16 -98.88 45.68
N GLU A 749 -41.02 -99.14 46.67
CA GLU A 749 -41.13 -100.46 47.31
C GLU A 749 -42.00 -101.40 46.46
N SER A 750 -41.57 -102.66 46.36
CA SER A 750 -42.37 -103.75 45.78
C SER A 750 -42.96 -104.62 46.90
N THR A 751 -44.22 -105.04 46.73
CA THR A 751 -45.03 -105.69 47.77
C THR A 751 -44.52 -107.08 48.18
N THR A 752 -44.78 -107.45 49.44
CA THR A 752 -44.26 -108.65 50.10
C THR A 752 -44.79 -109.99 49.56
N SER A 753 -43.98 -111.04 49.78
CA SER A 753 -44.05 -112.33 49.12
C SER A 753 -45.10 -113.31 49.69
N GLY A 754 -45.60 -114.22 48.84
CA GLY A 754 -46.16 -115.50 49.29
C GLY A 754 -45.03 -116.49 49.61
N GLY A 755 -44.92 -116.94 50.86
CA GLY A 755 -43.87 -117.85 51.32
C GLY A 755 -44.23 -119.35 51.16
N SER A 756 -43.21 -120.20 51.21
CA SER A 756 -43.33 -121.67 51.26
C SER A 756 -42.30 -122.26 52.23
N THR A 757 -42.54 -123.48 52.71
CA THR A 757 -41.70 -124.19 53.68
C THR A 757 -41.25 -125.54 53.15
N GLU A 758 -39.95 -125.83 53.24
CA GLU A 758 -39.38 -127.16 53.06
C GLU A 758 -38.65 -127.62 54.34
N ALA A 759 -38.53 -128.94 54.55
CA ALA A 759 -38.05 -129.54 55.79
C ALA A 759 -36.73 -130.30 55.61
N THR A 760 -35.91 -130.38 56.67
CA THR A 760 -34.66 -131.16 56.67
C THR A 760 -34.58 -132.12 57.86
N SER A 761 -34.06 -133.33 57.61
CA SER A 761 -34.02 -134.45 58.57
C SER A 761 -33.05 -135.55 58.09
N SER A 762 -32.30 -136.29 58.92
CA SER A 762 -32.16 -136.24 60.39
C SER A 762 -30.94 -137.02 60.88
N SER A 763 -30.12 -136.42 61.76
CA SER A 763 -29.09 -137.04 62.62
C SER A 763 -28.55 -135.96 63.59
N GLY A 764 -28.01 -136.21 64.79
CA GLY A 764 -27.75 -137.46 65.52
C GLY A 764 -27.37 -137.15 66.98
N GLY A 765 -27.44 -138.12 67.91
CA GLY A 765 -27.23 -137.89 69.36
C GLY A 765 -25.91 -138.44 69.93
N GLY A 766 -25.36 -137.79 70.97
CA GLY A 766 -24.13 -138.22 71.66
C GLY A 766 -23.91 -137.58 73.04
N THR A 767 -23.16 -138.27 73.91
CA THR A 767 -22.97 -137.94 75.34
C THR A 767 -21.68 -137.15 75.61
N SER A 768 -21.70 -136.15 76.52
CA SER A 768 -20.52 -135.89 77.36
C SER A 768 -20.76 -135.10 78.66
N LYS A 769 -19.88 -135.42 79.62
CA LYS A 769 -20.03 -135.13 81.05
C LYS A 769 -19.49 -133.77 81.47
N SER A 770 -20.39 -132.91 81.95
CA SER A 770 -20.10 -131.81 82.90
C SER A 770 -20.08 -132.36 84.34
N THR A 771 -19.67 -131.65 85.41
CA THR A 771 -18.48 -130.81 85.68
C THR A 771 -18.21 -131.01 87.20
N ALA A 772 -17.89 -129.99 88.01
CA ALA A 772 -18.01 -130.03 89.49
C ALA A 772 -18.01 -128.62 90.16
N ASN A 773 -18.89 -127.69 89.72
CA ASN A 773 -19.14 -126.35 90.30
C ASN A 773 -20.54 -125.74 89.94
N GLY A 774 -21.38 -125.47 90.95
CA GLY A 774 -22.68 -124.74 90.99
C GLY A 774 -23.46 -124.88 92.33
N GLY A 775 -24.07 -123.83 92.90
CA GLY A 775 -24.80 -123.89 94.19
C GLY A 775 -25.35 -122.52 94.62
N GLY A 776 -26.19 -122.45 95.68
CA GLY A 776 -26.85 -121.22 96.17
C GLY A 776 -27.80 -121.49 97.39
N SER A 777 -28.28 -120.46 98.11
CA SER A 777 -29.37 -120.63 99.13
C SER A 777 -30.11 -119.35 99.59
N SER A 778 -31.19 -119.02 98.91
CA SER A 778 -32.44 -118.39 99.39
C SER A 778 -32.67 -118.07 100.90
N GLN A 779 -33.24 -116.89 101.16
CA GLN A 779 -34.62 -116.74 101.69
C GLN A 779 -35.58 -116.44 100.51
N THR A 780 -36.93 -116.51 100.52
CA THR A 780 -38.03 -116.66 101.50
C THR A 780 -38.73 -115.37 102.01
N THR A 781 -39.85 -115.03 101.34
CA THR A 781 -41.14 -114.48 101.88
C THR A 781 -41.16 -113.14 102.64
N SER A 782 -42.14 -112.25 102.46
CA SER A 782 -43.22 -112.13 101.44
C SER A 782 -43.62 -110.63 101.30
N THR A 783 -44.85 -110.05 101.29
CA THR A 783 -46.30 -110.38 101.30
C THR A 783 -47.05 -109.08 100.87
N GLN A 784 -48.38 -108.94 101.03
CA GLN A 784 -49.13 -107.66 101.10
C GLN A 784 -50.43 -107.88 101.90
N SER A 785 -50.87 -106.93 102.75
CA SER A 785 -51.97 -107.17 103.71
C SER A 785 -52.85 -105.97 104.17
N PHE A 786 -52.57 -104.72 103.80
CA PHE A 786 -53.48 -103.58 104.00
C PHE A 786 -53.59 -102.78 102.70
N GLY A 787 -54.73 -102.18 102.35
CA GLY A 787 -56.00 -102.09 103.06
C GLY A 787 -56.79 -100.86 102.60
N GLU A 788 -56.04 -99.78 102.36
CA GLU A 788 -56.48 -98.44 101.94
C GLU A 788 -57.35 -97.71 102.97
N LEU A 789 -57.11 -96.41 103.13
CA LEU A 789 -58.21 -95.48 103.37
C LEU A 789 -57.96 -94.12 102.73
N SER A 790 -59.06 -93.47 102.33
CA SER A 790 -59.07 -92.19 101.64
C SER A 790 -60.41 -91.49 101.92
N VAL A 791 -60.37 -90.23 102.35
CA VAL A 791 -61.57 -89.42 102.66
C VAL A 791 -61.34 -87.97 102.24
N GLU A 792 -62.33 -87.32 101.64
CA GLU A 792 -62.27 -85.89 101.27
C GLU A 792 -63.63 -85.18 101.51
N SER A 793 -63.65 -84.20 102.42
CA SER A 793 -64.87 -83.70 103.09
C SER A 793 -65.49 -82.43 102.47
N GLU A 794 -66.82 -82.30 102.52
CA GLU A 794 -67.60 -81.14 102.06
C GLU A 794 -67.22 -79.83 102.78
N PRO A 795 -67.07 -78.72 102.05
CA PRO A 795 -67.63 -77.44 102.47
C PRO A 795 -69.11 -77.34 102.06
N PRO A 796 -69.93 -76.72 102.90
CA PRO A 796 -71.19 -76.18 102.39
C PRO A 796 -71.67 -74.89 103.11
N THR A 797 -72.85 -74.42 102.70
CA THR A 797 -73.80 -73.60 103.49
C THR A 797 -73.53 -72.09 103.65
N SER A 798 -73.59 -71.36 102.53
CA SER A 798 -74.22 -70.03 102.49
C SER A 798 -74.72 -69.73 101.06
N PRO A 799 -75.83 -69.01 100.84
CA PRO A 799 -76.29 -68.68 99.48
C PRO A 799 -75.30 -67.82 98.67
N ASP A 800 -74.44 -67.06 99.36
CA ASP A 800 -73.51 -66.09 98.77
C ASP A 800 -72.02 -66.50 98.95
N HIS A 801 -71.76 -67.77 99.27
CA HIS A 801 -70.41 -68.37 99.35
C HIS A 801 -70.44 -69.71 98.58
N ASP A 802 -69.27 -70.28 98.24
CA ASP A 802 -68.91 -71.56 98.85
C ASP A 802 -67.40 -71.89 98.78
N GLY A 803 -66.88 -72.35 99.92
CA GLY A 803 -66.29 -73.68 100.04
C GLY A 803 -64.91 -74.07 99.47
N HIS A 804 -64.17 -74.82 100.29
CA HIS A 804 -63.05 -75.69 99.90
C HIS A 804 -63.13 -77.05 100.62
N ARG A 805 -62.84 -78.17 99.94
CA ARG A 805 -62.74 -79.52 100.57
C ARG A 805 -61.38 -79.74 101.24
N HIS A 806 -61.31 -80.69 102.18
CA HIS A 806 -60.05 -81.16 102.80
C HIS A 806 -59.93 -82.69 102.74
N ARG A 807 -58.70 -83.22 102.56
CA ARG A 807 -58.43 -84.65 102.28
C ARG A 807 -57.51 -85.31 103.31
N VAL A 808 -57.93 -86.45 103.88
CA VAL A 808 -57.17 -87.23 104.88
C VAL A 808 -57.49 -88.75 104.80
N VAL A 809 -56.61 -89.70 105.13
CA VAL A 809 -55.28 -90.01 104.55
C VAL A 809 -54.88 -91.45 104.93
N MET A 810 -54.35 -92.25 103.99
CA MET A 810 -53.58 -93.50 104.22
C MET A 810 -54.36 -94.67 104.89
N ASP A 811 -53.89 -95.93 104.92
CA ASP A 811 -52.58 -96.48 104.52
C ASP A 811 -52.69 -97.90 103.95
N GLY A 812 -51.60 -98.40 103.37
CA GLY A 812 -51.51 -99.75 102.82
C GLY A 812 -50.11 -100.20 102.44
N ASP A 813 -49.44 -100.91 103.34
CA ASP A 813 -48.54 -102.03 103.02
C ASP A 813 -47.47 -101.80 101.90
N TYR A 814 -46.47 -100.93 102.03
CA TYR A 814 -45.91 -100.19 103.19
C TYR A 814 -45.45 -101.04 104.39
N TRP A 815 -45.63 -102.37 104.37
CA TRP A 815 -45.41 -103.25 105.53
C TRP A 815 -44.72 -104.59 105.18
N ASN A 816 -44.28 -104.82 103.94
CA ASN A 816 -43.78 -106.14 103.51
C ASN A 816 -42.38 -106.18 102.86
N HIS A 817 -41.69 -107.29 103.11
CA HIS A 817 -40.26 -107.46 102.91
C HIS A 817 -39.88 -108.94 102.75
N SER A 818 -38.77 -109.22 102.04
CA SER A 818 -38.15 -110.55 101.90
C SER A 818 -36.67 -110.42 101.51
N HIS A 819 -35.86 -111.46 101.76
CA HIS A 819 -34.41 -111.48 101.53
C HIS A 819 -34.02 -112.85 100.90
N SER A 820 -32.81 -113.46 100.88
CA SER A 820 -31.40 -113.25 101.28
C SER A 820 -30.55 -114.45 100.77
N VAL A 821 -29.24 -114.50 101.12
CA VAL A 821 -28.32 -115.65 101.22
C VAL A 821 -27.96 -116.43 99.93
N ASP A 822 -26.76 -117.02 99.97
CA ASP A 822 -26.03 -117.61 98.86
C ASP A 822 -25.16 -118.80 99.34
N VAL A 823 -24.74 -119.70 98.44
CA VAL A 823 -23.87 -120.87 98.72
C VAL A 823 -22.96 -121.16 97.50
N PRO A 824 -21.73 -121.71 97.65
CA PRO A 824 -20.88 -122.11 96.53
C PRO A 824 -21.10 -123.59 96.12
N SER A 825 -20.14 -124.21 95.43
CA SER A 825 -20.46 -124.87 94.16
C SER A 825 -20.14 -126.39 94.02
N HIS A 826 -21.02 -127.16 93.33
CA HIS A 826 -20.90 -128.56 92.82
C HIS A 826 -21.67 -128.76 91.47
N SER A 827 -21.39 -129.73 90.58
CA SER A 827 -22.20 -129.94 89.33
C SER A 827 -21.98 -131.28 88.58
N HIS A 828 -22.86 -131.63 87.61
CA HIS A 828 -22.99 -133.00 87.05
C HIS A 828 -23.35 -133.14 85.53
N SER A 829 -23.61 -134.38 85.07
CA SER A 829 -23.18 -134.94 83.77
C SER A 829 -24.28 -135.59 82.91
N PHE A 830 -24.33 -135.38 81.58
CA PHE A 830 -25.56 -135.62 80.79
C PHE A 830 -25.36 -135.93 79.27
N SER A 831 -26.43 -136.29 78.56
CA SER A 831 -26.53 -136.67 77.14
C SER A 831 -27.95 -136.47 76.61
N VAL A 832 -28.13 -136.05 75.34
CA VAL A 832 -29.46 -135.92 74.69
C VAL A 832 -29.38 -136.14 73.17
N PRO A 833 -30.52 -136.47 72.51
CA PRO A 833 -30.51 -137.18 71.22
C PRO A 833 -30.57 -136.29 69.97
N SER A 834 -30.62 -136.97 68.83
CA SER A 834 -30.95 -136.45 67.50
C SER A 834 -32.14 -135.49 67.53
N HIS A 835 -32.00 -134.34 66.89
CA HIS A 835 -33.08 -133.39 66.62
C HIS A 835 -32.97 -132.86 65.18
N THR A 836 -33.99 -132.15 64.72
CA THR A 836 -34.05 -131.54 63.38
C THR A 836 -34.20 -130.02 63.50
N HIS A 837 -33.73 -129.30 62.48
CA HIS A 837 -33.84 -127.84 62.41
C HIS A 837 -34.87 -127.44 61.36
N SER A 838 -35.83 -126.60 61.76
CA SER A 838 -36.63 -125.80 60.85
C SER A 838 -36.01 -124.40 60.75
N VAL A 839 -35.75 -123.94 59.53
CA VAL A 839 -35.31 -122.57 59.26
C VAL A 839 -36.50 -121.78 58.74
N ASN A 840 -36.94 -120.77 59.48
CA ASN A 840 -37.95 -119.83 59.03
C ASN A 840 -37.26 -118.61 58.40
N ILE A 841 -37.54 -118.32 57.13
CA ILE A 841 -37.05 -117.12 56.44
C ILE A 841 -38.21 -116.11 56.39
N PRO A 842 -38.12 -114.97 57.10
CA PRO A 842 -39.13 -113.92 57.01
C PRO A 842 -39.28 -113.36 55.59
N SER A 843 -40.46 -112.86 55.26
CA SER A 843 -40.68 -112.05 54.07
C SER A 843 -39.76 -110.82 54.10
N HIS A 844 -39.02 -110.59 53.03
CA HIS A 844 -38.16 -109.41 52.85
C HIS A 844 -38.56 -108.67 51.57
N SER A 845 -38.37 -107.36 51.57
CA SER A 845 -38.53 -106.50 50.39
C SER A 845 -37.18 -106.25 49.71
N HIS A 846 -37.22 -105.92 48.42
CA HIS A 846 -36.07 -105.39 47.69
C HIS A 846 -36.29 -103.91 47.42
N ASN A 847 -35.40 -103.06 47.95
CA ASN A 847 -35.32 -101.66 47.57
C ASN A 847 -34.44 -101.53 46.32
N VAL A 848 -35.03 -101.06 45.22
CA VAL A 848 -34.31 -100.75 43.97
C VAL A 848 -34.00 -99.25 43.96
N THR A 849 -32.80 -98.89 44.40
CA THR A 849 -32.29 -97.51 44.28
C THR A 849 -31.83 -97.27 42.85
N ILE A 850 -32.60 -96.51 42.07
CA ILE A 850 -32.12 -95.94 40.81
C ILE A 850 -31.25 -94.73 41.16
N PRO A 851 -29.95 -94.69 40.82
CA PRO A 851 -29.12 -93.52 41.06
C PRO A 851 -29.60 -92.32 40.23
N ASP A 852 -29.39 -91.10 40.72
CA ASP A 852 -29.58 -89.89 39.92
C ASP A 852 -28.76 -89.97 38.64
N HIS A 853 -29.45 -90.11 37.51
CA HIS A 853 -28.89 -90.14 36.16
C HIS A 853 -29.18 -88.82 35.45
N THR A 854 -28.47 -88.56 34.36
CA THR A 854 -28.65 -87.38 33.52
C THR A 854 -29.10 -87.82 32.14
N HIS A 855 -30.11 -87.17 31.58
CA HIS A 855 -30.36 -87.27 30.15
C HIS A 855 -29.36 -86.39 29.40
N GLU A 856 -28.94 -86.88 28.24
CA GLU A 856 -28.03 -86.20 27.34
C GLU A 856 -28.78 -86.01 26.03
N ILE A 857 -29.08 -84.76 25.69
CA ILE A 857 -29.89 -84.39 24.53
C ILE A 857 -28.98 -83.64 23.56
N GLU A 858 -28.77 -84.22 22.39
CA GLU A 858 -28.08 -83.60 21.26
C GLU A 858 -29.09 -82.76 20.48
N LEU A 859 -28.98 -81.43 20.58
CA LEU A 859 -29.78 -80.50 19.79
C LEU A 859 -29.16 -80.36 18.38
N PRO A 860 -29.92 -80.60 17.30
CA PRO A 860 -29.43 -80.34 15.94
C PRO A 860 -29.08 -78.87 15.72
N ASP A 861 -28.14 -78.61 14.80
CA ASP A 861 -27.86 -77.26 14.33
C ASP A 861 -29.13 -76.58 13.78
N HIS A 862 -29.35 -75.35 14.21
CA HIS A 862 -30.47 -74.52 13.82
C HIS A 862 -30.04 -73.06 13.78
N SER A 863 -30.63 -72.28 12.87
CA SER A 863 -30.36 -70.86 12.71
C SER A 863 -31.25 -70.01 13.62
N HIS A 864 -30.67 -69.02 14.28
CA HIS A 864 -31.41 -67.89 14.83
C HIS A 864 -31.55 -66.79 13.78
N ASP A 865 -32.71 -66.14 13.72
CA ASP A 865 -32.88 -64.93 12.90
C ASP A 865 -32.00 -63.79 13.43
N VAL A 866 -31.38 -63.03 12.52
CA VAL A 866 -30.47 -61.93 12.87
C VAL A 866 -31.27 -60.78 13.48
N ARG A 867 -31.04 -60.46 14.76
CA ARG A 867 -31.71 -59.33 15.41
C ARG A 867 -31.00 -58.03 15.06
N HIS A 868 -31.59 -57.24 14.15
CA HIS A 868 -31.13 -55.90 13.85
C HIS A 868 -31.36 -54.94 15.03
N GLU A 869 -30.32 -54.74 15.82
CA GLU A 869 -30.28 -53.79 16.92
C GLU A 869 -28.87 -53.18 17.03
N ILE A 870 -28.75 -52.06 17.74
CA ILE A 870 -27.46 -51.41 17.98
C ILE A 870 -26.92 -51.87 19.33
N VAL A 871 -25.86 -52.70 19.31
CA VAL A 871 -25.15 -53.13 20.52
C VAL A 871 -23.78 -52.47 20.56
N THR A 872 -23.43 -51.91 21.72
CA THR A 872 -22.10 -51.37 22.01
C THR A 872 -21.31 -52.32 22.91
N LEU A 873 -20.03 -52.53 22.60
CA LEU A 873 -19.11 -53.24 23.48
C LEU A 873 -18.90 -52.45 24.78
N ASN A 874 -18.89 -53.12 25.94
CA ASN A 874 -18.63 -52.48 27.24
C ASN A 874 -17.13 -52.26 27.53
N GLU A 875 -16.27 -52.46 26.53
CA GLU A 875 -14.82 -52.34 26.61
C GLU A 875 -14.31 -51.36 25.55
N LYS A 876 -13.10 -50.86 25.74
CA LYS A 876 -12.40 -49.93 24.83
C LYS A 876 -10.96 -50.40 24.60
N PRO A 877 -10.32 -50.03 23.48
CA PRO A 877 -8.90 -50.22 23.31
C PRO A 877 -8.11 -49.50 24.41
N SER A 878 -6.91 -50.00 24.69
CA SER A 878 -5.95 -49.39 25.62
C SER A 878 -4.78 -48.69 24.92
N SER A 879 -4.64 -48.88 23.60
CA SER A 879 -3.75 -48.09 22.73
C SER A 879 -4.23 -48.12 21.29
N VAL A 880 -3.78 -47.18 20.46
CA VAL A 880 -3.83 -47.30 18.99
C VAL A 880 -2.43 -47.24 18.39
N GLN A 881 -2.30 -47.60 17.11
CA GLN A 881 -1.18 -47.26 16.25
C GLN A 881 -1.73 -46.43 15.08
N ILE A 882 -1.06 -45.31 14.76
CA ILE A 882 -1.40 -44.48 13.60
C ILE A 882 -0.30 -44.68 12.54
N LYS A 883 -0.69 -44.81 11.27
CA LYS A 883 0.23 -44.74 10.12
C LYS A 883 -0.22 -43.67 9.13
N VAL A 884 0.72 -43.07 8.40
CA VAL A 884 0.46 -42.16 7.27
C VAL A 884 1.31 -42.65 6.10
N ASP A 885 0.69 -42.99 4.98
CA ASP A 885 1.35 -43.59 3.80
C ASP A 885 2.27 -44.77 4.18
N GLY A 886 1.84 -45.57 5.17
CA GLY A 886 2.59 -46.69 5.76
C GLY A 886 3.61 -46.32 6.86
N ASN A 887 4.00 -45.05 7.00
CA ASN A 887 4.94 -44.60 8.02
C ASN A 887 4.28 -44.54 9.41
N VAL A 888 4.85 -45.23 10.40
CA VAL A 888 4.31 -45.29 11.76
C VAL A 888 4.56 -43.99 12.52
N VAL A 889 3.48 -43.40 13.04
CA VAL A 889 3.50 -42.17 13.85
C VAL A 889 3.91 -42.50 15.28
N SER A 890 4.70 -41.64 15.92
CA SER A 890 5.09 -41.77 17.34
C SER A 890 3.96 -41.39 18.31
N PHE A 891 2.83 -42.09 18.24
CA PHE A 891 1.63 -41.86 19.04
C PHE A 891 0.94 -43.18 19.41
N SER A 892 0.41 -43.27 20.64
CA SER A 892 -0.23 -44.51 21.14
C SER A 892 -1.47 -44.34 22.03
N ASN A 893 -1.87 -43.12 22.37
CA ASN A 893 -3.04 -42.87 23.23
C ASN A 893 -4.36 -43.23 22.52
N THR A 894 -5.43 -43.41 23.29
CA THR A 894 -6.77 -43.80 22.81
C THR A 894 -7.63 -42.61 22.34
N SER A 895 -7.10 -41.40 22.42
CA SER A 895 -7.60 -40.17 21.77
C SER A 895 -6.45 -39.16 21.65
N GLY A 896 -6.61 -38.16 20.78
CA GLY A 896 -5.64 -37.07 20.60
C GLY A 896 -6.21 -35.86 19.87
N ASP A 897 -5.64 -34.69 20.14
CA ASP A 897 -5.97 -33.41 19.50
C ASP A 897 -4.72 -32.82 18.86
N ARG A 898 -4.88 -32.24 17.66
CA ARG A 898 -3.82 -31.65 16.81
C ARG A 898 -2.53 -32.46 16.73
N ILE A 899 -2.63 -33.74 16.40
CA ILE A 899 -1.46 -34.57 16.08
C ILE A 899 -0.94 -34.11 14.71
N ASP A 900 0.25 -33.51 14.67
CA ASP A 900 0.91 -33.13 13.41
C ASP A 900 1.40 -34.37 12.66
N LEU A 901 0.85 -34.58 11.47
CA LEU A 901 1.18 -35.69 10.58
C LEU A 901 2.07 -35.25 9.38
N SER A 902 2.40 -33.96 9.26
CA SER A 902 3.14 -33.40 8.11
C SER A 902 4.55 -33.98 7.92
N ASN A 903 5.08 -34.66 8.93
CA ASN A 903 6.38 -35.34 8.90
C ASN A 903 6.33 -36.81 8.46
N TYR A 904 5.13 -37.41 8.37
CA TYR A 904 4.93 -38.83 8.05
C TYR A 904 4.31 -39.09 6.67
N ILE A 905 3.73 -38.06 6.04
CA ILE A 905 3.24 -38.09 4.66
C ILE A 905 4.39 -38.35 3.66
N GLU A 906 4.11 -39.04 2.55
CA GLU A 906 5.07 -39.27 1.47
C GLU A 906 5.59 -37.94 0.88
N LYS A 907 6.90 -37.90 0.60
CA LYS A 907 7.59 -36.72 0.07
C LYS A 907 8.47 -37.08 -1.12
N ASN A 908 8.52 -36.17 -2.10
CA ASN A 908 9.39 -36.28 -3.26
C ASN A 908 10.86 -35.95 -2.92
N ASN A 909 11.75 -36.13 -3.90
CA ASN A 909 13.20 -35.87 -3.77
C ASN A 909 13.56 -34.46 -3.28
N ASN A 910 12.66 -33.49 -3.41
CA ASN A 910 12.86 -32.09 -3.00
C ASN A 910 12.20 -31.80 -1.63
N GLY A 911 11.81 -32.83 -0.87
CA GLY A 911 11.25 -32.72 0.47
C GLY A 911 9.79 -32.24 0.55
N LYS A 912 9.12 -32.02 -0.60
CA LYS A 912 7.71 -31.60 -0.66
C LYS A 912 6.80 -32.82 -0.63
N ALA A 913 5.62 -32.71 -0.01
CA ALA A 913 4.58 -33.75 -0.11
C ALA A 913 4.27 -34.06 -1.59
N THR A 914 3.98 -35.33 -1.90
CA THR A 914 3.58 -35.77 -3.26
C THR A 914 2.19 -35.24 -3.64
N ARG A 915 1.65 -35.66 -4.79
CA ARG A 915 0.33 -35.25 -5.32
C ARG A 915 -0.53 -36.47 -5.57
N GLY A 916 -1.85 -36.28 -5.53
CA GLY A 916 -2.82 -37.36 -5.60
C GLY A 916 -3.16 -37.92 -4.23
N LYS A 917 -3.41 -39.23 -4.15
CA LYS A 917 -4.03 -39.89 -2.99
C LYS A 917 -3.01 -40.26 -1.91
N HIS A 918 -3.28 -39.81 -0.70
CA HIS A 918 -2.62 -40.20 0.55
C HIS A 918 -3.58 -40.96 1.48
N GLU A 919 -3.05 -41.64 2.50
CA GLU A 919 -3.86 -42.50 3.37
C GLU A 919 -3.36 -42.52 4.83
N ILE A 920 -4.29 -42.37 5.77
CA ILE A 920 -4.04 -42.53 7.21
C ILE A 920 -4.74 -43.79 7.70
N GLU A 921 -4.01 -44.64 8.40
CA GLU A 921 -4.55 -45.80 9.12
C GLU A 921 -4.59 -45.53 10.62
N ILE A 922 -5.67 -45.91 11.30
CA ILE A 922 -5.73 -45.94 12.77
C ILE A 922 -6.12 -47.36 13.23
N LEU A 923 -5.17 -48.09 13.81
CA LEU A 923 -5.31 -49.47 14.28
C LEU A 923 -5.49 -49.46 15.82
N PRO A 924 -6.68 -49.73 16.37
CA PRO A 924 -6.86 -49.93 17.81
C PRO A 924 -6.36 -51.32 18.24
N ASN A 925 -5.87 -51.47 19.47
CA ASN A 925 -5.36 -52.77 19.94
C ASN A 925 -6.45 -53.79 20.33
N SER A 926 -7.73 -53.40 20.28
CA SER A 926 -8.91 -54.26 20.41
C SER A 926 -10.09 -53.63 19.63
N LEU A 927 -11.25 -54.29 19.62
CA LEU A 927 -12.46 -53.78 18.97
C LEU A 927 -12.84 -52.38 19.48
N ALA A 928 -12.89 -51.42 18.56
CA ALA A 928 -13.28 -50.04 18.83
C ALA A 928 -14.23 -49.51 17.74
N ARG A 929 -14.89 -48.40 18.04
CA ARG A 929 -15.32 -47.44 17.02
C ARG A 929 -14.39 -46.24 17.10
N ILE A 930 -13.87 -45.77 15.97
CA ILE A 930 -13.01 -44.60 15.91
C ILE A 930 -13.80 -43.47 15.27
N GLU A 931 -13.71 -42.29 15.87
CA GLU A 931 -14.16 -41.03 15.29
C GLU A 931 -12.95 -40.12 15.11
N ALA A 932 -12.71 -39.67 13.88
CA ALA A 932 -11.52 -38.92 13.50
C ALA A 932 -11.89 -37.73 12.59
N ASN A 933 -11.07 -36.69 12.62
CA ASN A 933 -11.19 -35.52 11.75
C ASN A 933 -9.80 -35.04 11.36
N LEU A 934 -9.48 -35.10 10.07
CA LEU A 934 -8.24 -34.59 9.51
C LEU A 934 -8.42 -33.15 9.05
N VAL A 935 -7.62 -32.23 9.56
CA VAL A 935 -7.67 -30.80 9.23
C VAL A 935 -6.39 -30.39 8.49
N LEU A 936 -6.51 -30.27 7.17
CA LEU A 936 -5.45 -29.72 6.31
C LEU A 936 -5.61 -28.19 6.25
N ARG A 937 -4.51 -27.45 6.41
CA ARG A 937 -4.45 -26.03 6.04
C ARG A 937 -3.62 -25.94 4.77
N LEU A 938 -4.27 -25.59 3.67
CA LEU A 938 -3.73 -25.64 2.32
C LEU A 938 -3.55 -24.22 1.78
N PHE A 939 -2.57 -24.04 0.91
CA PHE A 939 -2.38 -22.83 0.13
C PHE A 939 -2.47 -23.19 -1.36
N ILE A 940 -3.49 -22.66 -2.03
CA ILE A 940 -3.83 -22.91 -3.44
C ILE A 940 -3.75 -21.59 -4.22
N ARG A 941 -3.37 -21.66 -5.49
CA ARG A 941 -3.45 -20.54 -6.44
C ARG A 941 -4.49 -20.86 -7.50
N SER A 942 -5.51 -20.00 -7.61
CA SER A 942 -6.55 -20.15 -8.64
C SER A 942 -5.98 -19.80 -10.01
N HIS A 943 -6.00 -20.76 -10.94
CA HIS A 943 -5.43 -20.62 -12.29
C HIS A 943 -6.43 -20.97 -13.42
N ILE A 944 -7.72 -21.14 -13.13
CA ILE A 944 -8.74 -21.45 -14.15
C ILE A 944 -9.39 -20.14 -14.65
N GLY A 945 -8.64 -19.40 -15.46
CA GLY A 945 -9.15 -18.38 -16.38
C GLY A 945 -9.37 -18.97 -17.77
N THR A 946 -10.13 -18.29 -18.64
CA THR A 946 -10.36 -18.75 -20.01
C THR A 946 -9.10 -18.61 -20.85
N THR A 947 -8.57 -19.70 -21.40
CA THR A 947 -7.46 -19.65 -22.36
C THR A 947 -7.95 -19.12 -23.71
N ILE A 948 -7.18 -18.20 -24.30
CA ILE A 948 -7.33 -17.70 -25.67
C ILE A 948 -6.24 -18.34 -26.54
#